data_AF-A0A4Y7LWX2-F1
#
_entry.id   AF-A0A4Y7LWX2-F1
#
_cell.length_a   1.000
_cell.length_b   1.000
_cell.length_c   1.000
_cell.angle_alpha   90.00
_cell.angle_beta   90.00
_cell.angle_gamma   90.00
#
_symmetry.space_group_name_H-M   'P 1'
#
loop_
_entity.id
_entity.type
_entity.pdbx_description
1 polymer ?
#
loop_
_entity_poly.entity_id
_entity_poly.type
_entity_poly.pdbx_seq_one_letter_code
_entity_poly.pdbx_strand_id
1 'polypeptide(L)'
;MLLLLLHRSSLEASHRFHNLLRNGASLAVTSRSYADVRGKILAIRREDQSVWERRAPLSPTNVRKLVRAGVKVLVQPSNRRAYPMQAYANAGAIIQEDIGEAPVIVGVKQIPIDFLLPNKTYCFFSHTIKAQEANMPLLDAMLEKNIRLVDYEKMMDENGHRVVAFGKYAGVAGMINILHGLGLRLLALGHHTPFMHIGPAHNYRNSGMARQAVRDAGFEIAIGMLPKSIGPLTFVFTGTGNVSQGAQEIFQDLPHEYVPPDMLQKVANHGATNKIYACEVSRRDHLIRIKGGPFDAKEYDEHPSRYISVFSKKIAPYASVIINGIYWAPNSPKLITIPDAKVLIRSAQSRLPWVQTSLGSPPLPHRLLAICDISADPGGSIEFMNECTTIDNPFCLYDAEQHKDTKSFKGPGILVCSIDNMPTQLPREATDFFGDLLLPHIFDVLQSDATRPFEDHTFTKVIEGAVITSNGKLTKNFEYIQDLRNQRARTKHRIVGDYDAQTKRVLLLGAGYVSAPVVEYLTRSNDVAVYVASALRDEADNLARRFPRTEPLLLNVEERPDLLKEFIDKADVVVSLLPYALHPLVAEQCIASKTNMVTASYLSPAMKELHQRAVDAGISVVNEVGLDPGIDHLLAMECFEEVHQGGGKVKSFVSYCGGLPAPECSDNPLRYRFSWSPRGALLNTVSSGRFLKDGKVVEIPAGGALLEKAEKLDFLPGFAFEGFANRDSLDYVDHYGIPEAATVFRGTIRYSGYSDHILGLIQVGLISQEPHPCLHVGGPDITWRQFMCTLLGITDFNIFYGNLKNQLFERTGRNASRVKAMEDLGLLSEELVVKYGNPIDTISQYLAKRLAFGPTDRDLVVLRHEVDILWPDQRHELRGINLVCYGQSSSAGYSAMARTVGYPAAIATKMVLDGEIQRKGMVLPFIQDIYRPMLKRLKAEGIVADENTSIAVNDKQDPCLEQQIEFGSSALGSEPFEVLKLHKPEVFDNFELSDDIKKSLMVKFQRRSCWPSLITSQVKLELAVCFFLTDAFFIRNKAPVLSLHKSLAPFAVGVVVEGSPTRAVELEDLRRLMSLEFKQSKIPVLPLCAPWTTAQCDARGLPYLIFLSDSTLEQGICGLRSRDTSLQEQVHVSDVVERLKKFLVQ
;
A
#
# COMPACT_ATOMS: atom_id res chain seq x y z
N MET A 1 74.94 13.30 -33.92
CA MET A 1 74.46 14.48 -33.15
C MET A 1 73.00 14.25 -32.87
N LEU A 2 72.54 14.05 -31.65
CA LEU A 2 73.17 13.90 -30.36
C LEU A 2 71.89 13.64 -29.52
N LEU A 3 71.77 12.59 -28.72
CA LEU A 3 72.42 12.51 -27.41
C LEU A 3 72.33 13.85 -26.67
N LEU A 4 71.89 13.83 -25.41
CA LEU A 4 71.54 14.99 -24.55
C LEU A 4 70.07 15.38 -24.77
N LEU A 5 69.11 14.80 -24.05
CA LEU A 5 68.92 15.18 -22.64
C LEU A 5 68.59 14.01 -21.69
N LEU A 6 68.76 12.76 -22.14
CA LEU A 6 68.96 11.64 -21.21
C LEU A 6 70.44 11.56 -20.83
N HIS A 7 70.90 12.40 -19.89
CA HIS A 7 71.95 12.10 -18.90
C HIS A 7 72.38 13.35 -18.12
N ARG A 8 71.85 13.48 -16.91
CA ARG A 8 72.59 13.68 -15.65
C ARG A 8 71.59 13.34 -14.55
N SER A 9 71.41 12.06 -14.24
CA SER A 9 72.07 11.38 -13.13
C SER A 9 72.17 12.24 -11.86
N SER A 10 71.34 11.83 -10.91
CA SER A 10 71.70 11.51 -9.52
C SER A 10 71.79 12.64 -8.51
N LEU A 11 71.27 12.28 -7.33
CA LEU A 11 71.53 12.87 -6.02
C LEU A 11 70.72 14.13 -5.71
N GLU A 12 69.46 13.94 -5.31
CA GLU A 12 68.86 14.58 -4.12
C GLU A 12 67.33 14.33 -4.07
N ALA A 13 66.92 13.07 -3.84
CA ALA A 13 65.58 12.77 -3.32
C ALA A 13 65.42 11.31 -2.81
N SER A 14 66.46 10.47 -2.86
CA SER A 14 66.41 9.10 -2.34
C SER A 14 66.67 8.99 -0.83
N HIS A 15 66.54 10.07 -0.06
CA HIS A 15 66.80 10.06 1.39
C HIS A 15 65.57 10.24 2.29
N ARG A 16 64.35 10.35 1.72
CA ARG A 16 63.11 10.41 2.52
C ARG A 16 62.00 9.44 2.11
N PHE A 17 62.33 8.40 1.33
CA PHE A 17 61.40 7.29 1.02
C PHE A 17 61.90 5.91 1.49
N HIS A 18 63.07 5.84 2.12
CA HIS A 18 63.63 4.60 2.69
C HIS A 18 63.49 4.46 4.22
N ASN A 19 62.93 5.46 4.90
CA ASN A 19 62.74 5.44 6.37
C ASN A 19 61.29 5.32 6.85
N LEU A 20 60.30 5.18 5.95
CA LEU A 20 58.90 4.91 6.34
C LEU A 20 58.47 3.44 6.15
N LEU A 21 59.33 2.60 5.55
CA LEU A 21 59.14 1.14 5.48
C LEU A 21 59.95 0.37 6.55
N ARG A 22 60.50 1.06 7.56
CA ARG A 22 61.32 0.46 8.63
C ARG A 22 60.80 0.61 10.05
N ASN A 23 59.66 1.24 10.26
CA ASN A 23 58.89 1.13 11.50
C ASN A 23 57.67 0.22 11.29
N GLY A 24 57.90 -0.94 10.68
CA GLY A 24 57.06 -2.09 10.97
C GLY A 24 57.36 -2.47 12.41
N ALA A 25 56.44 -2.16 13.32
CA ALA A 25 56.40 -2.86 14.59
C ALA A 25 56.42 -4.35 14.25
N SER A 26 57.53 -5.00 14.56
CA SER A 26 57.62 -6.45 14.50
C SER A 26 56.61 -6.98 15.51
N LEU A 27 55.39 -7.21 15.05
CA LEU A 27 54.58 -8.28 15.61
C LEU A 27 55.42 -9.52 15.39
N ALA A 28 56.03 -9.99 16.48
CA ALA A 28 56.67 -11.27 16.53
C ALA A 28 55.68 -12.29 15.96
N VAL A 29 55.89 -12.67 14.69
CA VAL A 29 55.34 -13.89 14.14
C VAL A 29 56.10 -14.97 14.89
N THR A 30 55.61 -15.30 16.08
CA THR A 30 55.84 -16.60 16.67
C THR A 30 55.55 -17.59 15.56
N SER A 31 56.55 -18.39 15.20
CA SER A 31 56.43 -19.47 14.24
C SER A 31 55.38 -20.44 14.77
N ARG A 32 54.09 -20.18 14.52
CA ARG A 32 53.05 -21.17 14.71
C ARG A 32 53.37 -22.27 13.71
N SER A 33 53.80 -23.41 14.25
CA SER A 33 53.83 -24.68 13.54
C SER A 33 52.41 -24.95 13.04
N TYR A 34 52.10 -24.53 11.81
CA TYR A 34 50.86 -24.94 11.16
C TYR A 34 50.85 -26.47 11.11
N ALA A 35 49.73 -27.08 11.49
CA ALA A 35 49.54 -28.52 11.38
C ALA A 35 49.86 -29.00 9.95
N ASP A 36 50.37 -30.23 9.78
CA ASP A 36 50.65 -30.75 8.43
C ASP A 36 49.33 -30.87 7.65
N VAL A 37 49.20 -30.03 6.62
CA VAL A 37 48.02 -29.99 5.73
C VAL A 37 48.30 -30.65 4.39
N ARG A 38 49.48 -31.26 4.20
CA ARG A 38 49.83 -31.94 2.94
C ARG A 38 48.87 -33.11 2.71
N GLY A 39 48.31 -33.17 1.50
CA GLY A 39 47.36 -34.19 1.10
C GLY A 39 45.92 -33.96 1.59
N LYS A 40 45.65 -32.90 2.37
CA LYS A 40 44.27 -32.50 2.71
C LYS A 40 43.56 -31.94 1.48
N ILE A 41 42.23 -32.06 1.45
CA ILE A 41 41.39 -31.64 0.33
C ILE A 41 40.40 -30.56 0.80
N LEU A 42 40.34 -29.44 0.07
CA LEU A 42 39.40 -28.35 0.30
C LEU A 42 38.59 -28.12 -0.97
N ALA A 43 37.28 -27.91 -0.85
CA ALA A 43 36.46 -27.44 -1.98
C ALA A 43 35.97 -26.00 -1.77
N ILE A 44 36.07 -25.19 -2.83
CA ILE A 44 35.39 -23.90 -2.95
C ILE A 44 34.12 -24.12 -3.79
N ARG A 45 32.97 -24.05 -3.12
CA ARG A 45 31.65 -24.22 -3.73
C ARG A 45 31.27 -23.03 -4.62
N ARG A 46 30.42 -23.25 -5.63
CA ARG A 46 29.80 -22.15 -6.42
C ARG A 46 28.73 -21.41 -5.61
N GLU A 47 28.74 -20.08 -5.66
CA GLU A 47 27.67 -19.27 -5.04
C GLU A 47 26.44 -19.18 -5.96
N ASP A 48 25.27 -19.44 -5.40
CA ASP A 48 24.00 -19.52 -6.11
C ASP A 48 22.82 -18.81 -5.42
N GLN A 49 23.00 -18.30 -4.21
CA GLN A 49 21.96 -17.65 -3.41
C GLN A 49 21.38 -16.37 -4.05
N SER A 50 22.22 -15.55 -4.71
CA SER A 50 21.81 -14.29 -5.32
C SER A 50 22.55 -14.06 -6.64
N VAL A 51 21.90 -13.39 -7.59
CA VAL A 51 22.52 -12.97 -8.85
C VAL A 51 23.67 -11.98 -8.62
N TRP A 52 23.61 -11.22 -7.52
CA TRP A 52 24.62 -10.23 -7.14
C TRP A 52 25.80 -10.86 -6.38
N GLU A 53 25.65 -12.08 -5.84
CA GLU A 53 26.72 -12.76 -5.11
C GLU A 53 27.76 -13.33 -6.08
N ARG A 54 28.78 -12.53 -6.36
CA ARG A 54 29.91 -12.88 -7.23
C ARG A 54 31.21 -13.06 -6.47
N ARG A 55 31.19 -12.91 -5.14
CA ARG A 55 32.35 -13.12 -4.28
C ARG A 55 32.66 -14.61 -4.17
N ALA A 56 33.85 -14.89 -3.67
CA ALA A 56 34.30 -16.20 -3.22
C ALA A 56 34.95 -16.05 -1.82
N PRO A 57 34.97 -17.12 -1.01
CA PRO A 57 35.61 -17.08 0.30
C PRO A 57 37.14 -16.97 0.23
N LEU A 58 37.75 -17.42 -0.88
CA LEU A 58 39.19 -17.40 -1.11
C LEU A 58 39.47 -16.92 -2.54
N SER A 59 40.42 -16.00 -2.68
CA SER A 59 40.88 -15.53 -4.00
C SER A 59 41.91 -16.48 -4.60
N PRO A 60 42.22 -16.36 -5.92
CA PRO A 60 43.29 -17.14 -6.54
C PRO A 60 44.64 -17.01 -5.81
N THR A 61 44.92 -15.87 -5.18
CA THR A 61 46.14 -15.65 -4.40
C THR A 61 46.14 -16.50 -3.13
N ASN A 62 45.00 -16.59 -2.42
CA ASN A 62 44.88 -17.45 -1.24
C ASN A 62 44.98 -18.93 -1.63
N VAL A 63 44.33 -19.32 -2.73
CA VAL A 63 44.38 -20.69 -3.27
C VAL A 63 45.80 -21.11 -3.61
N ARG A 64 46.58 -20.23 -4.27
CA ARG A 64 48.00 -20.50 -4.56
C ARG A 64 48.81 -20.77 -3.31
N LYS A 65 48.53 -20.08 -2.19
CA LYS A 65 49.20 -20.31 -0.90
C LYS A 65 48.84 -21.70 -0.34
N LEU A 66 47.58 -22.12 -0.42
CA LEU A 66 47.13 -23.45 0.01
C LEU A 66 47.74 -24.58 -0.84
N VAL A 67 47.75 -24.42 -2.16
CA VAL A 67 48.34 -25.42 -3.09
C VAL A 67 49.84 -25.55 -2.83
N ARG A 68 50.55 -24.45 -2.60
CA ARG A 68 51.99 -24.47 -2.21
C ARG A 68 52.23 -25.16 -0.87
N ALA A 69 51.26 -25.14 0.04
CA ALA A 69 51.30 -25.88 1.30
C ALA A 69 50.94 -27.38 1.14
N GLY A 70 50.61 -27.83 -0.08
CA GLY A 70 50.30 -29.22 -0.40
C GLY A 70 48.82 -29.60 -0.25
N VAL A 71 47.92 -28.62 -0.16
CA VAL A 71 46.47 -28.85 -0.12
C VAL A 71 45.93 -29.03 -1.54
N LYS A 72 45.14 -30.10 -1.77
CA LYS A 72 44.37 -30.27 -3.01
C LYS A 72 43.14 -29.35 -2.95
N VAL A 73 43.14 -28.27 -3.72
CA VAL A 73 42.01 -27.32 -3.76
C VAL A 73 41.14 -27.61 -4.98
N LEU A 74 39.89 -28.00 -4.73
CA LEU A 74 38.85 -28.16 -5.73
C LEU A 74 38.05 -26.87 -5.84
N VAL A 75 37.70 -26.47 -7.06
CA VAL A 75 36.85 -25.31 -7.29
C VAL A 75 35.72 -25.73 -8.19
N GLN A 76 34.50 -25.60 -7.66
CA GLN A 76 33.31 -25.87 -8.44
C GLN A 76 33.16 -24.78 -9.53
N PRO A 77 32.91 -25.17 -10.80
CA PRO A 77 32.73 -24.24 -11.91
C PRO A 77 31.70 -23.14 -11.60
N SER A 78 31.97 -21.90 -12.01
CA SER A 78 30.98 -20.82 -11.87
C SER A 78 31.27 -19.69 -12.85
N ASN A 79 30.26 -19.34 -13.63
CA ASN A 79 30.30 -18.20 -14.54
C ASN A 79 29.92 -16.88 -13.86
N ARG A 80 29.49 -16.91 -12.58
CA ARG A 80 29.10 -15.72 -11.82
C ARG A 80 30.26 -15.10 -11.05
N ARG A 81 31.21 -15.94 -10.60
CA ARG A 81 32.31 -15.51 -9.72
C ARG A 81 33.16 -14.42 -10.38
N ALA A 82 33.54 -13.40 -9.59
CA ALA A 82 34.24 -12.21 -10.08
C ALA A 82 35.65 -12.50 -10.63
N TYR A 83 36.28 -13.56 -10.10
CA TYR A 83 37.50 -14.15 -10.64
C TYR A 83 37.15 -15.28 -11.61
N PRO A 84 37.67 -15.25 -12.85
CA PRO A 84 37.39 -16.29 -13.83
C PRO A 84 37.99 -17.62 -13.40
N MET A 85 37.39 -18.74 -13.83
CA MET A 85 37.85 -20.10 -13.49
C MET A 85 39.33 -20.32 -13.84
N GLN A 86 39.80 -19.77 -14.97
CA GLN A 86 41.20 -19.85 -15.37
C GLN A 86 42.17 -19.26 -14.33
N ALA A 87 41.75 -18.24 -13.57
CA ALA A 87 42.60 -17.67 -12.52
C ALA A 87 42.83 -18.67 -11.37
N TYR A 88 41.82 -19.46 -11.02
CA TYR A 88 41.94 -20.53 -10.03
C TYR A 88 42.76 -21.71 -10.55
N ALA A 89 42.56 -22.11 -11.81
CA ALA A 89 43.40 -23.13 -12.46
C ALA A 89 44.89 -22.71 -12.48
N ASN A 90 45.17 -21.45 -12.84
CA ASN A 90 46.53 -20.86 -12.81
C ASN A 90 47.09 -20.69 -11.38
N ALA A 91 46.26 -20.79 -10.35
CA ALA A 91 46.68 -20.85 -8.96
C ALA A 91 47.02 -22.29 -8.51
N GLY A 92 46.76 -23.29 -9.35
CA GLY A 92 47.00 -24.71 -9.09
C GLY A 92 45.77 -25.46 -8.55
N ALA A 93 44.57 -24.86 -8.62
CA ALA A 93 43.33 -25.53 -8.24
C ALA A 93 42.82 -26.47 -9.35
N ILE A 94 42.06 -27.49 -8.96
CA ILE A 94 41.40 -28.41 -9.87
C ILE A 94 39.95 -27.94 -10.06
N ILE A 95 39.57 -27.65 -11.30
CA ILE A 95 38.20 -27.23 -11.65
C ILE A 95 37.36 -28.48 -11.93
N GLN A 96 36.37 -28.77 -11.10
CA GLN A 96 35.49 -29.94 -11.27
C GLN A 96 34.13 -29.73 -10.63
N GLU A 97 33.09 -30.34 -11.20
CA GLU A 97 31.71 -30.23 -10.70
C GLU A 97 31.52 -30.97 -9.37
N ASP A 98 31.96 -32.22 -9.33
CA ASP A 98 31.86 -33.06 -8.14
C ASP A 98 32.92 -32.65 -7.11
N ILE A 99 32.46 -32.19 -5.95
CA ILE A 99 33.29 -31.80 -4.82
C ILE A 99 33.19 -32.79 -3.65
N GLY A 100 32.56 -33.94 -3.87
CA GLY A 100 32.26 -34.95 -2.85
C GLY A 100 33.49 -35.56 -2.18
N GLU A 101 34.65 -35.55 -2.82
CA GLU A 101 35.90 -36.02 -2.20
C GLU A 101 36.42 -35.07 -1.10
N ALA A 102 36.04 -33.78 -1.10
CA ALA A 102 36.53 -32.83 -0.12
C ALA A 102 35.85 -33.02 1.25
N PRO A 103 36.59 -33.16 2.36
CA PRO A 103 36.02 -33.16 3.72
C PRO A 103 35.57 -31.76 4.17
N VAL A 104 36.24 -30.72 3.68
CA VAL A 104 35.98 -29.31 4.01
C VAL A 104 35.49 -28.57 2.77
N ILE A 105 34.36 -27.89 2.90
CA ILE A 105 33.72 -27.11 1.84
C ILE A 105 33.51 -25.67 2.32
N VAL A 106 34.06 -24.71 1.60
CA VAL A 106 33.93 -23.28 1.91
C VAL A 106 33.02 -22.60 0.90
N GLY A 107 32.15 -21.73 1.40
CA GLY A 107 31.32 -20.80 0.63
C GLY A 107 31.31 -19.43 1.28
N VAL A 108 30.65 -18.47 0.65
CA VAL A 108 30.40 -17.14 1.25
C VAL A 108 29.08 -17.17 2.02
N LYS A 109 28.01 -17.62 1.36
CA LYS A 109 26.64 -17.57 1.90
C LYS A 109 26.04 -18.97 2.04
N GLN A 110 24.77 -19.00 2.43
CA GLN A 110 23.97 -20.21 2.60
C GLN A 110 23.86 -21.02 1.32
N ILE A 111 23.70 -22.33 1.50
CA ILE A 111 23.67 -23.33 0.45
C ILE A 111 22.25 -23.88 0.36
N PRO A 112 21.64 -24.00 -0.84
CA PRO A 112 20.40 -24.73 -1.00
C PRO A 112 20.50 -26.15 -0.43
N ILE A 113 19.45 -26.56 0.28
CA ILE A 113 19.41 -27.79 1.07
C ILE A 113 19.74 -29.02 0.23
N ASP A 114 19.25 -29.06 -1.02
CA ASP A 114 19.46 -30.18 -1.95
C ASP A 114 20.92 -30.38 -2.35
N PHE A 115 21.76 -29.35 -2.21
CA PHE A 115 23.19 -29.41 -2.52
C PHE A 115 24.07 -29.71 -1.29
N LEU A 116 23.48 -29.87 -0.11
CA LEU A 116 24.22 -30.25 1.09
C LEU A 116 24.65 -31.72 1.03
N LEU A 117 25.97 -31.91 0.99
CA LEU A 117 26.62 -33.21 1.11
C LEU A 117 26.75 -33.64 2.58
N PRO A 118 26.36 -34.88 2.93
CA PRO A 118 26.43 -35.36 4.30
C PRO A 118 27.85 -35.64 4.78
N ASN A 119 28.05 -35.61 6.10
CA ASN A 119 29.32 -35.91 6.77
C ASN A 119 30.49 -34.99 6.35
N LYS A 120 30.20 -33.73 6.05
CA LYS A 120 31.18 -32.71 5.65
C LYS A 120 31.30 -31.59 6.67
N THR A 121 32.44 -30.90 6.65
CA THR A 121 32.61 -29.62 7.33
C THR A 121 32.33 -28.49 6.36
N TYR A 122 31.38 -27.61 6.69
CA TYR A 122 31.05 -26.43 5.90
C TYR A 122 31.46 -25.15 6.61
N CYS A 123 31.96 -24.17 5.87
CA CYS A 123 32.22 -22.82 6.38
C CYS A 123 31.54 -21.76 5.51
N PHE A 124 30.62 -20.99 6.10
CA PHE A 124 29.93 -19.86 5.46
C PHE A 124 29.12 -19.04 6.46
N PHE A 125 28.58 -17.89 6.03
CA PHE A 125 27.60 -17.12 6.81
C PHE A 125 26.23 -17.80 6.82
N SER A 126 25.91 -18.54 7.87
CA SER A 126 24.69 -19.35 7.92
C SER A 126 23.44 -18.54 8.27
N HIS A 127 23.59 -17.46 9.06
CA HIS A 127 22.49 -16.68 9.64
C HIS A 127 21.54 -17.52 10.51
N THR A 128 22.03 -18.60 11.12
CA THR A 128 21.23 -19.52 11.95
C THR A 128 21.25 -19.16 13.44
N ILE A 129 22.29 -18.44 13.91
CA ILE A 129 22.55 -18.14 15.33
C ILE A 129 21.47 -17.30 16.04
N LYS A 130 20.60 -16.61 15.27
CA LYS A 130 19.46 -15.82 15.75
C LYS A 130 18.12 -16.59 15.70
N ALA A 131 18.16 -17.87 15.32
CA ALA A 131 17.00 -18.76 15.14
C ALA A 131 15.90 -18.19 14.22
N GLN A 132 16.29 -17.43 13.20
CA GLN A 132 15.35 -16.84 12.24
C GLN A 132 14.70 -17.92 11.38
N GLU A 133 13.38 -17.85 11.22
CA GLU A 133 12.56 -18.89 10.58
C GLU A 133 13.08 -19.31 9.20
N ALA A 134 13.46 -18.33 8.37
CA ALA A 134 13.95 -18.55 7.02
C ALA A 134 15.16 -19.51 6.95
N ASN A 135 15.99 -19.56 7.99
CA ASN A 135 17.24 -20.32 8.00
C ASN A 135 17.17 -21.61 8.81
N MET A 136 16.04 -21.89 9.47
CA MET A 136 15.88 -23.10 10.29
C MET A 136 15.82 -24.39 9.47
N PRO A 137 15.16 -24.45 8.30
CA PRO A 137 15.23 -25.64 7.43
C PRO A 137 16.66 -26.00 7.03
N LEU A 138 17.52 -25.00 6.81
CA LEU A 138 18.94 -25.22 6.54
C LEU A 138 19.66 -25.86 7.73
N LEU A 139 19.42 -25.35 8.94
CA LEU A 139 19.99 -25.90 10.17
C LEU A 139 19.55 -27.35 10.40
N ASP A 140 18.25 -27.64 10.19
CA ASP A 140 17.71 -29.00 10.33
C ASP A 140 18.36 -29.98 9.35
N ALA A 141 18.48 -29.58 8.08
CA ALA A 141 19.17 -30.40 7.08
C ALA A 141 20.64 -30.64 7.44
N MET A 142 21.33 -29.67 8.05
CA MET A 142 22.70 -29.85 8.52
C MET A 142 22.80 -30.85 9.67
N LEU A 143 21.87 -30.80 10.63
CA LEU A 143 21.82 -31.76 11.73
C LEU A 143 21.55 -33.17 11.20
N GLU A 144 20.55 -33.32 10.32
CA GLU A 144 20.18 -34.60 9.71
C GLU A 144 21.35 -35.21 8.89
N LYS A 145 22.02 -34.39 8.08
CA LYS A 145 23.13 -34.81 7.21
C LYS A 145 24.46 -34.93 7.97
N ASN A 146 24.46 -34.79 9.28
CA ASN A 146 25.67 -34.82 10.11
C ASN A 146 26.76 -33.85 9.61
N ILE A 147 26.38 -32.61 9.35
CA ILE A 147 27.29 -31.55 8.89
C ILE A 147 27.89 -30.82 10.08
N ARG A 148 29.22 -30.60 10.03
CA ARG A 148 29.91 -29.68 10.94
C ARG A 148 29.91 -28.28 10.36
N LEU A 149 29.10 -27.36 10.91
CA LEU A 149 29.01 -25.99 10.42
C LEU A 149 29.93 -25.06 11.21
N VAL A 150 30.85 -24.38 10.52
CA VAL A 150 31.66 -23.28 11.05
C VAL A 150 31.09 -21.96 10.52
N ASP A 151 30.54 -21.13 11.40
CA ASP A 151 29.98 -19.83 11.00
C ASP A 151 31.00 -18.70 11.14
N TYR A 152 31.32 -18.04 10.03
CA TYR A 152 32.26 -16.92 10.02
C TYR A 152 31.84 -15.75 10.92
N GLU A 153 30.55 -15.60 11.25
CA GLU A 153 30.05 -14.56 12.15
C GLU A 153 30.52 -14.77 13.60
N LYS A 154 30.83 -16.02 13.97
CA LYS A 154 31.24 -16.42 15.33
C LYS A 154 32.74 -16.65 15.48
N MET A 155 33.54 -16.36 14.45
CA MET A 155 35.00 -16.35 14.55
C MET A 155 35.46 -15.10 15.31
N MET A 156 35.74 -15.27 16.61
CA MET A 156 36.14 -14.19 17.52
C MET A 156 37.50 -14.47 18.16
N ASP A 157 38.27 -13.41 18.42
CA ASP A 157 39.50 -13.48 19.21
C ASP A 157 39.23 -13.57 20.72
N GLU A 158 40.28 -13.63 21.54
CA GLU A 158 40.17 -13.75 23.00
C GLU A 158 39.53 -12.51 23.67
N ASN A 159 39.48 -11.38 22.98
CA ASN A 159 38.83 -10.15 23.44
C ASN A 159 37.37 -10.05 22.94
N GLY A 160 36.86 -11.05 22.21
CA GLY A 160 35.53 -11.06 21.63
C GLY A 160 35.42 -10.27 20.32
N HIS A 161 36.53 -9.80 19.73
CA HIS A 161 36.50 -9.12 18.45
C HIS A 161 36.42 -10.10 17.29
N ARG A 162 35.57 -9.80 16.33
CA ARG A 162 35.42 -10.62 15.13
C ARG A 162 36.65 -10.51 14.22
N VAL A 163 37.24 -11.64 13.86
CA VAL A 163 38.49 -11.68 13.09
C VAL A 163 38.29 -11.82 11.58
N VAL A 164 37.12 -12.30 11.13
CA VAL A 164 36.78 -12.43 9.70
C VAL A 164 35.46 -11.72 9.38
N ALA A 165 35.51 -10.62 8.64
CA ALA A 165 34.32 -9.85 8.24
C ALA A 165 34.52 -9.07 6.92
N PHE A 166 33.42 -8.78 6.21
CA PHE A 166 33.42 -7.95 4.99
C PHE A 166 33.29 -6.44 5.25
N GLY A 167 33.31 -6.00 6.51
CA GLY A 167 32.88 -4.65 6.91
C GLY A 167 33.52 -3.51 6.13
N LYS A 168 34.81 -3.60 5.81
CA LYS A 168 35.52 -2.54 5.06
C LYS A 168 34.87 -2.23 3.71
N TYR A 169 34.61 -3.26 2.91
CA TYR A 169 34.01 -3.08 1.57
C TYR A 169 32.52 -2.78 1.60
N ALA A 170 31.83 -3.05 2.72
CA ALA A 170 30.49 -2.51 2.94
C ALA A 170 30.56 -0.97 3.06
N GLY A 171 31.52 -0.45 3.83
CA GLY A 171 31.82 0.97 3.95
C GLY A 171 32.13 1.64 2.61
N VAL A 172 33.06 1.05 1.85
CA VAL A 172 33.47 1.54 0.52
C VAL A 172 32.27 1.62 -0.43
N ALA A 173 31.51 0.52 -0.56
CA ALA A 173 30.35 0.48 -1.46
C ALA A 173 29.22 1.41 -0.98
N GLY A 174 28.96 1.49 0.33
CA GLY A 174 27.97 2.37 0.92
C GLY A 174 28.25 3.84 0.66
N MET A 175 29.51 4.26 0.83
CA MET A 175 29.92 5.63 0.53
C MET A 175 29.75 5.97 -0.96
N ILE A 176 30.16 5.08 -1.88
CA ILE A 176 29.97 5.30 -3.32
C ILE A 176 28.49 5.43 -3.66
N ASN A 177 27.65 4.54 -3.12
CA ASN A 177 26.20 4.57 -3.37
C ASN A 177 25.55 5.83 -2.79
N ILE A 178 25.87 6.25 -1.56
CA ILE A 178 25.22 7.44 -1.01
C ILE A 178 25.65 8.72 -1.75
N LEU A 179 26.89 8.79 -2.27
CA LEU A 179 27.31 9.89 -3.13
C LEU A 179 26.54 9.91 -4.46
N HIS A 180 26.35 8.75 -5.08
CA HIS A 180 25.49 8.59 -6.26
C HIS A 180 24.04 9.02 -5.96
N GLY A 181 23.46 8.52 -4.87
CA GLY A 181 22.11 8.85 -4.42
C GLY A 181 21.94 10.32 -4.08
N LEU A 182 22.96 10.96 -3.48
CA LEU A 182 22.99 12.38 -3.20
C LEU A 182 22.94 13.21 -4.49
N GLY A 183 23.67 12.79 -5.54
CA GLY A 183 23.58 13.41 -6.87
C GLY A 183 22.14 13.38 -7.40
N LEU A 184 21.51 12.20 -7.43
CA LEU A 184 20.12 12.04 -7.88
C LEU A 184 19.13 12.84 -7.01
N ARG A 185 19.33 12.86 -5.70
CA ARG A 185 18.50 13.60 -4.74
C ARG A 185 18.58 15.10 -4.98
N LEU A 186 19.79 15.63 -5.14
CA LEU A 186 19.99 17.06 -5.40
C LEU A 186 19.44 17.45 -6.78
N LEU A 187 19.58 16.62 -7.81
CA LEU A 187 18.95 16.85 -9.11
C LEU A 187 17.43 16.90 -8.99
N ALA A 188 16.82 15.94 -8.27
CA ALA A 188 15.38 15.90 -8.06
C ALA A 188 14.85 17.09 -7.25
N LEU A 189 15.71 17.73 -6.46
CA LEU A 189 15.44 18.98 -5.75
C LEU A 189 15.77 20.23 -6.58
N GLY A 190 16.21 20.09 -7.83
CA GLY A 190 16.47 21.21 -8.75
C GLY A 190 17.91 21.73 -8.73
N HIS A 191 18.88 20.96 -8.22
CA HIS A 191 20.28 21.33 -8.16
C HIS A 191 21.16 20.44 -9.03
N HIS A 192 21.87 21.05 -9.97
CA HIS A 192 22.97 20.38 -10.68
C HIS A 192 24.24 20.42 -9.81
N THR A 193 24.83 19.26 -9.53
CA THR A 193 26.02 19.15 -8.67
C THR A 193 27.01 18.11 -9.20
N PRO A 194 28.32 18.22 -8.84
CA PRO A 194 29.34 17.26 -9.29
C PRO A 194 29.07 15.79 -8.94
N PHE A 195 28.27 15.53 -7.89
CA PHE A 195 27.87 14.17 -7.51
C PHE A 195 27.06 13.44 -8.59
N MET A 196 26.45 14.16 -9.54
CA MET A 196 25.68 13.60 -10.66
C MET A 196 26.47 12.62 -11.54
N HIS A 197 27.79 12.75 -11.55
CA HIS A 197 28.67 11.94 -12.40
C HIS A 197 29.20 10.68 -11.70
N ILE A 198 28.89 10.51 -10.41
CA ILE A 198 29.22 9.30 -9.67
C ILE A 198 28.12 8.27 -9.93
N GLY A 199 28.48 7.15 -10.57
CA GLY A 199 27.60 5.98 -10.71
C GLY A 199 27.50 5.14 -9.43
N PRO A 200 26.53 4.20 -9.34
CA PRO A 200 26.43 3.26 -8.24
C PRO A 200 27.64 2.32 -8.18
N ALA A 201 27.93 1.74 -7.01
CA ALA A 201 29.18 1.00 -6.77
C ALA A 201 29.40 -0.16 -7.75
N HIS A 202 28.33 -0.88 -8.13
CA HIS A 202 28.40 -2.03 -9.04
C HIS A 202 28.67 -1.66 -10.51
N ASN A 203 28.60 -0.38 -10.89
CA ASN A 203 28.96 0.08 -12.24
C ASN A 203 30.48 0.14 -12.44
N TYR A 204 31.26 0.16 -11.36
CA TYR A 204 32.71 0.18 -11.43
C TYR A 204 33.29 -1.23 -11.42
N ARG A 205 34.36 -1.45 -12.19
CA ARG A 205 35.05 -2.76 -12.22
C ARG A 205 35.82 -3.05 -10.92
N ASN A 206 36.25 -2.01 -10.22
CA ASN A 206 36.97 -2.02 -8.96
C ASN A 206 36.84 -0.66 -8.26
N SER A 207 37.18 -0.60 -6.98
CA SER A 207 37.14 0.61 -6.16
C SER A 207 38.02 1.74 -6.73
N GLY A 208 39.15 1.41 -7.36
CA GLY A 208 40.05 2.40 -7.97
C GLY A 208 39.37 3.25 -9.06
N MET A 209 38.52 2.65 -9.89
CA MET A 209 37.71 3.39 -10.88
C MET A 209 36.66 4.28 -10.20
N ALA A 210 36.01 3.79 -9.14
CA ALA A 210 35.04 4.57 -8.39
C ALA A 210 35.70 5.78 -7.71
N ARG A 211 36.87 5.58 -7.11
CA ARG A 211 37.69 6.64 -6.52
C ARG A 211 38.06 7.72 -7.53
N GLN A 212 38.36 7.35 -8.77
CA GLN A 212 38.64 8.35 -9.81
C GLN A 212 37.42 9.24 -10.07
N ALA A 213 36.21 8.68 -10.20
CA ALA A 213 34.99 9.47 -10.36
C ALA A 213 34.71 10.39 -9.15
N VAL A 214 35.02 9.92 -7.94
CA VAL A 214 34.92 10.74 -6.71
C VAL A 214 35.94 11.88 -6.72
N ARG A 215 37.18 11.63 -7.17
CA ARG A 215 38.21 12.68 -7.33
C ARG A 215 37.84 13.72 -8.37
N ASP A 216 37.26 13.30 -9.49
CA ASP A 216 36.80 14.19 -10.55
C ASP A 216 35.70 15.13 -10.02
N ALA A 217 34.70 14.57 -9.32
CA ALA A 217 33.69 15.37 -8.61
C ALA A 217 34.31 16.29 -7.54
N GLY A 218 35.32 15.79 -6.82
CA GLY A 218 36.08 16.54 -5.84
C GLY A 218 36.82 17.75 -6.42
N PHE A 219 37.42 17.59 -7.60
CA PHE A 219 38.07 18.69 -8.32
C PHE A 219 37.07 19.81 -8.68
N GLU A 220 35.88 19.44 -9.19
CA GLU A 220 34.81 20.40 -9.50
C GLU A 220 34.33 21.15 -8.25
N ILE A 221 34.18 20.44 -7.12
CA ILE A 221 33.83 21.08 -5.84
C ILE A 221 34.92 22.09 -5.43
N ALA A 222 36.21 21.73 -5.55
CA ALA A 222 37.33 22.57 -5.13
C ALA A 222 37.42 23.90 -5.90
N ILE A 223 37.05 23.90 -7.19
CA ILE A 223 36.99 25.10 -8.03
C ILE A 223 35.67 25.87 -7.89
N GLY A 224 34.77 25.44 -7.00
CA GLY A 224 33.54 26.17 -6.65
C GLY A 224 32.31 25.83 -7.48
N MET A 225 32.26 24.66 -8.13
CA MET A 225 31.09 24.22 -8.93
C MET A 225 29.89 23.76 -8.09
N LEU A 226 29.98 23.78 -6.77
CA LEU A 226 28.86 23.46 -5.89
C LEU A 226 27.93 24.68 -5.72
N PRO A 227 26.62 24.58 -6.00
CA PRO A 227 25.70 25.72 -5.89
C PRO A 227 25.66 26.31 -4.48
N LYS A 228 25.73 27.63 -4.34
CA LYS A 228 25.64 28.29 -3.02
C LYS A 228 24.31 28.02 -2.29
N SER A 229 23.25 27.70 -3.04
CA SER A 229 21.92 27.39 -2.54
C SER A 229 21.81 26.07 -1.78
N ILE A 230 22.84 25.21 -1.78
CA ILE A 230 22.85 24.00 -0.95
C ILE A 230 23.61 24.20 0.38
N GLY A 231 24.35 25.31 0.50
CA GLY A 231 25.18 25.61 1.66
C GLY A 231 26.33 24.62 1.86
N PRO A 232 27.03 24.69 3.02
CA PRO A 232 28.08 23.74 3.37
C PRO A 232 27.50 22.35 3.65
N LEU A 233 28.07 21.33 3.00
CA LEU A 233 27.68 19.94 3.23
C LEU A 233 28.51 19.33 4.37
N THR A 234 27.81 18.70 5.31
CA THR A 234 28.40 18.03 6.47
C THR A 234 28.09 16.53 6.46
N PHE A 235 29.13 15.69 6.49
CA PHE A 235 29.04 14.24 6.50
C PHE A 235 29.37 13.74 7.89
N VAL A 236 28.46 12.99 8.50
CA VAL A 236 28.62 12.43 9.84
C VAL A 236 28.82 10.93 9.76
N PHE A 237 29.98 10.45 10.20
CA PHE A 237 30.31 9.03 10.25
C PHE A 237 30.10 8.51 11.67
N THR A 238 29.27 7.49 11.84
CA THR A 238 29.07 6.87 13.16
C THR A 238 29.87 5.57 13.27
N GLY A 239 30.50 5.41 14.44
CA GLY A 239 31.37 4.27 14.71
C GLY A 239 32.78 4.43 14.15
N THR A 240 33.72 3.68 14.73
CA THR A 240 35.16 3.74 14.42
C THR A 240 35.71 2.44 13.81
N GLY A 241 34.81 1.49 13.50
CA GLY A 241 35.17 0.17 12.96
C GLY A 241 35.46 0.17 11.46
N ASN A 242 35.72 -1.03 10.91
CA ASN A 242 36.09 -1.23 9.50
C ASN A 242 35.10 -0.63 8.50
N VAL A 243 33.79 -0.64 8.81
CA VAL A 243 32.76 -0.04 7.96
C VAL A 243 32.95 1.47 7.83
N SER A 244 33.06 2.17 8.96
CA SER A 244 33.30 3.62 8.98
C SER A 244 34.61 3.97 8.29
N GLN A 245 35.69 3.24 8.59
CA GLN A 245 36.99 3.46 7.94
C GLN A 245 36.92 3.27 6.42
N GLY A 246 36.25 2.23 5.93
CA GLY A 246 36.07 2.01 4.49
C GLY A 246 35.25 3.10 3.81
N ALA A 247 34.23 3.65 4.47
CA ALA A 247 33.48 4.79 3.94
C ALA A 247 34.34 6.07 3.92
N GLN A 248 35.11 6.31 4.98
CA GLN A 248 36.01 7.45 5.08
C GLN A 248 37.13 7.42 4.02
N GLU A 249 37.66 6.24 3.65
CA GLU A 249 38.65 6.11 2.57
C GLU A 249 38.16 6.64 1.23
N ILE A 250 36.87 6.46 0.91
CA ILE A 250 36.25 7.02 -0.31
C ILE A 250 35.97 8.51 -0.12
N PHE A 251 35.45 8.91 1.03
CA PHE A 251 35.18 10.32 1.33
C PHE A 251 36.43 11.20 1.20
N GLN A 252 37.59 10.70 1.62
CA GLN A 252 38.86 11.43 1.61
C GLN A 252 39.36 11.81 0.20
N ASP A 253 38.80 11.24 -0.86
CA ASP A 253 39.07 11.68 -2.23
C ASP A 253 38.36 12.98 -2.63
N LEU A 254 37.39 13.45 -1.82
CA LEU A 254 36.75 14.77 -1.97
C LEU A 254 37.59 15.86 -1.28
N PRO A 255 37.49 17.14 -1.68
CA PRO A 255 38.09 18.25 -0.95
C PRO A 255 37.38 18.38 0.40
N HIS A 256 38.07 18.03 1.49
CA HIS A 256 37.41 17.87 2.79
C HIS A 256 38.16 18.52 3.96
N GLU A 257 37.42 18.71 5.06
CA GLU A 257 37.94 19.10 6.36
C GLU A 257 37.24 18.31 7.47
N TYR A 258 38.02 17.61 8.29
CA TYR A 258 37.50 16.92 9.47
C TYR A 258 37.34 17.91 10.63
N VAL A 259 36.18 17.88 11.29
CA VAL A 259 35.87 18.71 12.45
C VAL A 259 35.36 17.85 13.61
N PRO A 260 35.64 18.25 14.85
CA PRO A 260 35.07 17.58 16.02
C PRO A 260 33.55 17.86 16.15
N PRO A 261 32.79 17.01 16.87
CA PRO A 261 31.33 17.13 16.98
C PRO A 261 30.81 18.49 17.50
N ASP A 262 31.56 19.15 18.38
CA ASP A 262 31.24 20.47 18.93
C ASP A 262 31.37 21.61 17.89
N MET A 263 32.17 21.41 16.84
CA MET A 263 32.34 22.36 15.75
C MET A 263 31.33 22.17 14.60
N LEU A 264 30.53 21.09 14.62
CA LEU A 264 29.62 20.72 13.54
C LEU A 264 28.59 21.84 13.26
N GLN A 265 28.01 22.44 14.30
CA GLN A 265 27.07 23.56 14.15
C GLN A 265 27.72 24.77 13.47
N LYS A 266 28.95 25.11 13.85
CA LYS A 266 29.67 26.27 13.31
C LYS A 266 29.94 26.10 11.82
N VAL A 267 30.46 24.95 11.39
CA VAL A 267 30.75 24.70 9.97
C VAL A 267 29.49 24.49 9.15
N ALA A 268 28.43 23.95 9.73
CA ALA A 268 27.17 23.83 9.04
C ALA A 268 26.61 25.24 8.74
N ASN A 269 26.76 26.21 9.63
CA ASN A 269 26.23 27.57 9.42
C ASN A 269 27.15 28.49 8.60
N HIS A 270 28.47 28.33 8.71
CA HIS A 270 29.45 29.28 8.16
C HIS A 270 30.59 28.63 7.37
N GLY A 271 30.47 27.34 7.04
CA GLY A 271 31.46 26.63 6.25
C GLY A 271 31.61 27.18 4.83
N ALA A 272 32.71 26.81 4.19
CA ALA A 272 32.92 27.10 2.77
C ALA A 272 32.21 26.05 1.89
N THR A 273 31.81 26.44 0.68
CA THR A 273 31.13 25.55 -0.28
C THR A 273 32.09 24.92 -1.30
N ASN A 274 33.37 25.29 -1.28
CA ASN A 274 34.40 24.69 -2.13
C ASN A 274 35.09 23.47 -1.49
N LYS A 275 34.54 22.98 -0.38
CA LYS A 275 34.96 21.78 0.33
C LYS A 275 33.78 21.21 1.13
N ILE A 276 33.95 20.01 1.64
CA ILE A 276 32.94 19.27 2.39
C ILE A 276 33.48 18.98 3.80
N TYR A 277 32.62 19.02 4.80
CA TYR A 277 33.03 18.80 6.19
C TYR A 277 32.71 17.37 6.62
N ALA A 278 33.62 16.74 7.35
CA ALA A 278 33.41 15.43 7.97
C ALA A 278 33.46 15.51 9.49
N CYS A 279 32.64 14.70 10.16
CA CYS A 279 32.68 14.53 11.60
C CYS A 279 32.57 13.03 11.92
N GLU A 280 33.61 12.47 12.55
CA GLU A 280 33.55 11.11 13.10
C GLU A 280 32.95 11.17 14.51
N VAL A 281 31.95 10.33 14.75
CA VAL A 281 31.19 10.29 16.00
C VAL A 281 31.34 8.92 16.63
N SER A 282 31.90 8.92 17.83
CA SER A 282 32.09 7.75 18.68
C SER A 282 31.04 7.68 19.79
N ARG A 283 30.94 6.52 20.47
CA ARG A 283 29.95 6.29 21.55
C ARG A 283 29.93 7.40 22.61
N ARG A 284 31.12 7.92 23.00
CA ARG A 284 31.24 9.00 24.00
C ARG A 284 30.66 10.34 23.57
N ASP A 285 30.50 10.58 22.27
CA ASP A 285 30.07 11.87 21.75
C ASP A 285 28.54 12.02 21.78
N HIS A 286 27.82 10.90 21.80
CA HIS A 286 26.36 10.90 21.72
C HIS A 286 25.65 10.02 22.77
N LEU A 287 26.34 9.15 23.51
CA LEU A 287 25.74 8.42 24.62
C LEU A 287 26.00 9.12 25.95
N ILE A 288 24.92 9.30 26.72
CA ILE A 288 24.99 9.85 28.07
C ILE A 288 24.25 8.96 29.05
N ARG A 289 24.68 8.96 30.32
CA ARG A 289 23.96 8.27 31.40
C ARG A 289 22.62 8.96 31.63
N ILE A 290 21.55 8.18 31.80
CA ILE A 290 20.20 8.71 32.11
C ILE A 290 20.21 9.55 33.38
N LYS A 291 20.97 9.12 34.41
CA LYS A 291 21.12 9.82 35.69
C LYS A 291 22.14 10.97 35.67
N GLY A 292 22.67 11.33 34.50
CA GLY A 292 23.78 12.26 34.36
C GLY A 292 25.15 11.64 34.63
N GLY A 293 26.20 12.25 34.07
CA GLY A 293 27.58 11.77 34.15
C GLY A 293 28.18 11.38 32.79
N PRO A 294 29.52 11.23 32.72
CA PRO A 294 30.22 10.92 31.48
C PRO A 294 29.96 9.48 30.99
N PHE A 295 30.18 9.26 29.71
CA PHE A 295 30.14 7.92 29.11
C PHE A 295 31.23 7.01 29.68
N ASP A 296 30.86 5.78 30.06
CA ASP A 296 31.78 4.72 30.45
C ASP A 296 31.54 3.50 29.55
N ALA A 297 32.58 3.06 28.84
CA ALA A 297 32.48 1.98 27.87
C ALA A 297 32.18 0.63 28.52
N LYS A 298 32.80 0.32 29.67
CA LYS A 298 32.65 -0.97 30.34
C LYS A 298 31.25 -1.10 30.93
N GLU A 299 30.77 -0.05 31.59
CA GLU A 299 29.40 -0.04 32.12
C GLU A 299 28.36 -0.11 30.98
N TYR A 300 28.61 0.57 29.86
CA TYR A 300 27.71 0.50 28.71
C TYR A 300 27.61 -0.90 28.13
N ASP A 301 28.74 -1.60 27.98
CA ASP A 301 28.75 -2.95 27.42
C ASP A 301 28.05 -3.96 28.36
N GLU A 302 28.14 -3.78 29.68
CA GLU A 302 27.45 -4.61 30.69
C GLU A 302 25.96 -4.22 30.89
N HIS A 303 25.64 -2.92 30.81
CA HIS A 303 24.34 -2.33 31.15
C HIS A 303 23.91 -1.20 30.19
N PRO A 304 23.65 -1.51 28.91
CA PRO A 304 23.33 -0.50 27.89
C PRO A 304 22.05 0.28 28.18
N SER A 305 21.11 -0.29 28.95
CA SER A 305 19.83 0.34 29.35
C SER A 305 19.99 1.54 30.28
N ARG A 306 21.18 1.78 30.86
CA ARG A 306 21.48 2.96 31.68
C ARG A 306 21.80 4.21 30.88
N TYR A 307 21.92 4.07 29.57
CA TYR A 307 22.34 5.13 28.65
C TYR A 307 21.21 5.53 27.71
N ILE A 308 21.23 6.78 27.25
CA ILE A 308 20.38 7.29 26.17
C ILE A 308 21.26 7.95 25.11
N SER A 309 20.78 7.96 23.87
CA SER A 309 21.42 8.67 22.77
C SER A 309 20.91 10.11 22.69
N VAL A 310 21.82 11.08 22.63
CA VAL A 310 21.54 12.50 22.32
C VAL A 310 21.93 12.86 20.88
N PHE A 311 22.20 11.85 20.04
CA PHE A 311 22.62 12.02 18.65
C PHE A 311 21.63 12.88 17.84
N SER A 312 20.33 12.59 17.95
CA SER A 312 19.26 13.33 17.26
C SER A 312 19.17 14.81 17.65
N LYS A 313 19.66 15.18 18.84
CA LYS A 313 19.57 16.53 19.40
C LYS A 313 20.84 17.36 19.18
N LYS A 314 22.01 16.73 19.30
CA LYS A 314 23.30 17.44 19.28
C LYS A 314 24.05 17.35 17.96
N ILE A 315 23.81 16.31 17.17
CA ILE A 315 24.64 16.00 15.99
C ILE A 315 23.80 16.00 14.72
N ALA A 316 22.75 15.18 14.66
CA ALA A 316 21.90 15.03 13.48
C ALA A 316 21.31 16.34 12.90
N PRO A 317 20.94 17.37 13.70
CA PRO A 317 20.42 18.63 13.16
C PRO A 317 21.43 19.39 12.28
N TYR A 318 22.72 19.09 12.43
CA TYR A 318 23.81 19.72 11.70
C TYR A 318 24.41 18.82 10.63
N ALA A 319 23.84 17.64 10.37
CA ALA A 319 24.31 16.68 9.38
C ALA A 319 23.55 16.84 8.05
N SER A 320 24.27 16.96 6.94
CA SER A 320 23.69 16.85 5.59
C SER A 320 23.52 15.39 5.16
N VAL A 321 24.51 14.56 5.48
CA VAL A 321 24.51 13.13 5.20
C VAL A 321 24.99 12.38 6.42
N ILE A 322 24.28 11.32 6.82
CA ILE A 322 24.72 10.41 7.89
C ILE A 322 25.16 9.10 7.26
N ILE A 323 26.33 8.61 7.65
CA ILE A 323 26.91 7.34 7.23
C ILE A 323 26.98 6.48 8.47
N ASN A 324 25.97 5.61 8.62
CA ASN A 324 25.81 4.80 9.80
C ASN A 324 26.60 3.49 9.68
N GLY A 325 27.69 3.40 10.44
CA GLY A 325 28.61 2.26 10.43
C GLY A 325 28.74 1.54 11.77
N ILE A 326 27.80 1.76 12.70
CA ILE A 326 27.84 1.15 14.02
C ILE A 326 27.40 -0.31 14.00
N TYR A 327 27.94 -1.08 14.94
CA TYR A 327 27.29 -2.28 15.41
C TYR A 327 26.22 -1.89 16.43
N TRP A 328 24.98 -2.34 16.23
CA TRP A 328 23.86 -2.08 17.13
C TRP A 328 23.30 -3.39 17.69
N ALA A 329 23.07 -3.43 19.00
CA ALA A 329 22.44 -4.56 19.68
C ALA A 329 21.01 -4.17 20.12
N PRO A 330 20.04 -5.11 20.18
CA PRO A 330 18.64 -4.80 20.52
C PRO A 330 18.42 -3.98 21.80
N ASN A 331 19.29 -4.15 22.80
CA ASN A 331 19.21 -3.45 24.09
C ASN A 331 19.98 -2.12 24.11
N SER A 332 20.57 -1.71 22.98
CA SER A 332 21.31 -0.44 22.84
C SER A 332 20.37 0.71 22.46
N PRO A 333 20.61 1.94 22.94
CA PRO A 333 19.84 3.11 22.52
C PRO A 333 19.88 3.33 21.00
N LYS A 334 18.76 3.78 20.42
CA LYS A 334 18.68 4.13 18.99
C LYS A 334 19.36 5.48 18.73
N LEU A 335 19.93 5.67 17.53
CA LEU A 335 20.52 6.95 17.13
C LEU A 335 19.46 7.98 16.75
N ILE A 336 18.45 7.55 15.98
CA ILE A 336 17.33 8.38 15.54
C ILE A 336 16.05 7.54 15.65
N THR A 337 15.10 8.03 16.46
CA THR A 337 13.74 7.48 16.57
C THR A 337 12.79 8.08 15.53
N ILE A 338 11.61 7.49 15.34
CA ILE A 338 10.56 8.05 14.45
C ILE A 338 10.18 9.49 14.89
N PRO A 339 9.94 9.78 16.19
CA PRO A 339 9.75 11.16 16.66
C PRO A 339 10.93 12.08 16.37
N ASP A 340 12.17 11.61 16.56
CA ASP A 340 13.38 12.40 16.26
C ASP A 340 13.43 12.79 14.76
N ALA A 341 13.13 11.85 13.86
CA ALA A 341 13.11 12.10 12.43
C ALA A 341 12.07 13.16 12.05
N LYS A 342 10.88 13.13 12.65
CA LYS A 342 9.85 14.18 12.48
C LYS A 342 10.38 15.55 12.90
N VAL A 343 11.07 15.64 14.03
CA VAL A 343 11.67 16.90 14.52
C VAL A 343 12.75 17.40 13.55
N LEU A 344 13.63 16.53 13.07
CA LEU A 344 14.71 16.87 12.13
C LEU A 344 14.18 17.40 10.80
N ILE A 345 13.03 16.90 10.32
CA ILE A 345 12.39 17.36 9.08
C ILE A 345 11.59 18.66 9.32
N ARG A 346 10.78 18.74 10.39
CA ARG A 346 9.91 19.91 10.68
C ARG A 346 10.70 21.16 11.07
N SER A 347 11.74 21.02 11.87
CA SER A 347 12.53 22.16 12.36
C SER A 347 13.25 22.94 11.25
N ALA A 348 13.30 22.42 10.02
CA ALA A 348 13.89 23.08 8.86
C ALA A 348 12.89 23.80 7.92
N GLN A 349 11.57 23.65 8.16
CA GLN A 349 10.54 24.38 7.39
C GLN A 349 10.49 25.88 7.74
N SER A 350 11.12 26.30 8.84
CA SER A 350 11.48 27.70 9.10
C SER A 350 12.79 28.00 8.36
N ARG A 351 12.70 28.68 7.20
CA ARG A 351 13.81 29.24 6.40
C ARG A 351 15.19 29.04 7.03
N LEU A 352 16.02 28.13 6.52
CA LEU A 352 17.42 28.00 6.91
C LEU A 352 18.11 29.35 6.63
N PRO A 353 18.36 30.23 7.63
CA PRO A 353 18.70 31.63 7.39
C PRO A 353 20.03 31.83 6.66
N TRP A 354 20.89 30.80 6.69
CA TRP A 354 22.22 30.78 6.10
C TRP A 354 22.26 30.18 4.68
N VAL A 355 21.16 29.65 4.15
CA VAL A 355 21.10 29.10 2.79
C VAL A 355 20.55 30.16 1.84
N GLN A 356 21.37 30.60 0.88
CA GLN A 356 20.97 31.65 -0.07
C GLN A 356 19.91 31.11 -1.04
N THR A 357 18.73 31.72 -1.05
CA THR A 357 17.70 31.48 -2.06
C THR A 357 17.75 32.57 -3.13
N SER A 358 17.57 32.17 -4.38
CA SER A 358 17.47 33.10 -5.52
C SER A 358 16.45 32.57 -6.53
N LEU A 359 15.92 33.45 -7.37
CA LEU A 359 14.99 33.07 -8.44
C LEU A 359 15.71 32.10 -9.39
N GLY A 360 15.35 30.81 -9.34
CA GLY A 360 16.00 29.73 -10.09
C GLY A 360 16.87 28.77 -9.26
N SER A 361 17.07 29.03 -7.97
CA SER A 361 17.74 28.11 -7.03
C SER A 361 16.79 27.77 -5.87
N PRO A 362 16.03 26.66 -5.95
CA PRO A 362 15.07 26.29 -4.92
C PRO A 362 15.76 26.04 -3.57
N PRO A 363 15.10 26.32 -2.43
CA PRO A 363 15.64 25.94 -1.13
C PRO A 363 15.60 24.41 -0.96
N LEU A 364 16.57 23.87 -0.21
CA LEU A 364 16.49 22.49 0.27
C LEU A 364 15.31 22.34 1.25
N PRO A 365 14.58 21.20 1.25
CA PRO A 365 13.44 20.98 2.14
C PRO A 365 13.84 20.90 3.61
N HIS A 366 15.05 20.42 3.88
CA HIS A 366 15.69 20.35 5.18
C HIS A 366 17.19 20.09 5.00
N ARG A 367 17.95 20.13 6.10
CA ARG A 367 19.40 19.92 6.08
C ARG A 367 19.78 18.44 5.88
N LEU A 368 19.10 17.50 6.54
CA LEU A 368 19.44 16.07 6.52
C LEU A 368 18.95 15.41 5.23
N LEU A 369 19.70 15.54 4.15
CA LEU A 369 19.30 15.09 2.82
C LEU A 369 19.29 13.57 2.66
N ALA A 370 20.25 12.88 3.29
CA ALA A 370 20.42 11.44 3.09
C ALA A 370 21.01 10.70 4.31
N ILE A 371 20.67 9.43 4.45
CA ILE A 371 21.24 8.48 5.40
C ILE A 371 21.69 7.23 4.63
N CYS A 372 22.95 6.85 4.80
CA CYS A 372 23.43 5.53 4.39
C CYS A 372 23.51 4.66 5.64
N ASP A 373 22.53 3.79 5.84
CA ASP A 373 22.53 2.84 6.94
C ASP A 373 23.22 1.53 6.53
N ILE A 374 24.53 1.45 6.78
CA ILE A 374 25.35 0.29 6.40
C ILE A 374 25.19 -0.86 7.42
N SER A 375 24.68 -0.58 8.61
CA SER A 375 24.34 -1.65 9.57
C SER A 375 23.21 -2.53 9.02
N ALA A 376 22.27 -1.90 8.30
CA ALA A 376 21.16 -2.56 7.61
C ALA A 376 20.35 -3.47 8.55
N ASP A 377 20.07 -2.97 9.76
CA ASP A 377 19.28 -3.67 10.77
C ASP A 377 17.83 -3.14 10.77
N PRO A 378 16.83 -3.93 10.34
CA PRO A 378 15.42 -3.55 10.43
C PRO A 378 14.99 -3.17 11.85
N GLY A 379 14.45 -1.96 12.02
CA GLY A 379 14.03 -1.40 13.31
C GLY A 379 15.19 -1.08 14.27
N GLY A 380 16.43 -1.08 13.76
CA GLY A 380 17.65 -0.98 14.55
C GLY A 380 18.01 0.43 15.00
N SER A 381 19.28 0.82 14.80
CA SER A 381 19.79 2.10 15.27
C SER A 381 19.14 3.32 14.60
N ILE A 382 18.66 3.17 13.36
CA ILE A 382 17.77 4.11 12.68
C ILE A 382 16.38 3.47 12.71
N GLU A 383 15.53 3.91 13.65
CA GLU A 383 14.31 3.19 14.01
C GLU A 383 13.35 2.95 12.86
N PHE A 384 13.21 3.93 11.98
CA PHE A 384 12.23 3.93 10.92
C PHE A 384 12.60 3.06 9.71
N MET A 385 13.78 2.45 9.72
CA MET A 385 14.19 1.51 8.69
C MET A 385 13.58 0.14 8.94
N ASN A 386 12.37 -0.10 8.44
CA ASN A 386 11.66 -1.38 8.63
C ASN A 386 12.11 -2.48 7.66
N GLU A 387 12.63 -2.10 6.49
CA GLU A 387 13.13 -3.03 5.47
C GLU A 387 14.44 -2.52 4.88
N CYS A 388 15.32 -3.44 4.49
CA CYS A 388 16.56 -3.10 3.79
C CYS A 388 16.27 -2.81 2.30
N THR A 389 16.91 -1.78 1.75
CA THR A 389 16.95 -1.54 0.30
C THR A 389 17.77 -2.63 -0.40
N THR A 390 17.55 -2.84 -1.70
CA THR A 390 18.29 -3.85 -2.48
C THR A 390 19.26 -3.22 -3.47
N ILE A 391 20.19 -3.98 -4.07
CA ILE A 391 21.08 -3.44 -5.11
C ILE A 391 20.30 -2.95 -6.33
N ASP A 392 19.18 -3.60 -6.67
CA ASP A 392 18.30 -3.22 -7.77
C ASP A 392 17.52 -1.93 -7.47
N ASN A 393 17.15 -1.72 -6.19
CA ASN A 393 16.46 -0.51 -5.73
C ASN A 393 17.19 0.04 -4.48
N PRO A 394 18.36 0.69 -4.66
CA PRO A 394 19.28 1.01 -3.57
C PRO A 394 18.86 2.18 -2.69
N PHE A 395 17.79 2.89 -3.05
CA PHE A 395 17.30 4.04 -2.32
C PHE A 395 15.79 4.00 -2.12
N CYS A 396 15.35 4.46 -0.95
CA CYS A 396 13.99 4.89 -0.67
C CYS A 396 14.01 6.32 -0.14
N LEU A 397 12.90 7.04 -0.30
CA LEU A 397 12.71 8.35 0.34
C LEU A 397 11.74 8.16 1.51
N TYR A 398 12.27 8.29 2.72
CA TYR A 398 11.53 8.19 3.96
C TYR A 398 10.88 9.53 4.31
N ASP A 399 9.55 9.56 4.34
CA ASP A 399 8.78 10.69 4.84
C ASP A 399 8.45 10.48 6.32
N ALA A 400 9.13 11.22 7.21
CA ALA A 400 8.93 11.09 8.65
C ALA A 400 7.54 11.53 9.11
N GLU A 401 6.87 12.46 8.42
CA GLU A 401 5.51 12.88 8.79
C GLU A 401 4.50 11.76 8.57
N GLN A 402 4.67 11.04 7.46
CA GLN A 402 3.80 9.96 7.04
C GLN A 402 4.24 8.59 7.57
N HIS A 403 5.46 8.51 8.11
CA HIS A 403 6.16 7.26 8.42
C HIS A 403 6.12 6.28 7.24
N LYS A 404 6.41 6.76 6.03
CA LYS A 404 6.27 5.98 4.79
C LYS A 404 7.51 6.11 3.91
N ASP A 405 7.92 4.98 3.35
CA ASP A 405 8.95 4.90 2.32
C ASP A 405 8.34 4.99 0.92
N THR A 406 8.98 5.75 0.04
CA THR A 406 8.58 5.86 -1.37
C THR A 406 9.76 5.62 -2.30
N LYS A 407 9.49 5.06 -3.49
CA LYS A 407 10.49 4.90 -4.55
C LYS A 407 10.62 6.19 -5.36
N SER A 408 11.08 7.25 -4.72
CA SER A 408 11.22 8.59 -5.30
C SER A 408 12.53 9.23 -4.85
N PHE A 409 13.03 10.19 -5.63
CA PHE A 409 14.09 11.11 -5.19
C PHE A 409 13.55 12.52 -4.93
N LYS A 410 12.27 12.79 -5.23
CA LYS A 410 11.58 14.08 -5.07
C LYS A 410 10.65 14.06 -3.87
N GLY A 411 10.58 15.16 -3.13
CA GLY A 411 9.69 15.34 -1.97
C GLY A 411 10.44 15.74 -0.68
N PRO A 412 9.73 15.95 0.44
CA PRO A 412 10.30 16.47 1.69
C PRO A 412 10.99 15.40 2.56
N GLY A 413 11.10 14.14 2.12
CA GLY A 413 11.69 13.06 2.91
C GLY A 413 13.22 13.05 3.00
N ILE A 414 13.76 12.07 3.72
CA ILE A 414 15.20 11.78 3.82
C ILE A 414 15.51 10.61 2.88
N LEU A 415 16.52 10.75 2.01
CA LEU A 415 16.93 9.65 1.14
C LEU A 415 17.66 8.60 1.98
N VAL A 416 17.20 7.36 1.99
CA VAL A 416 17.86 6.28 2.73
C VAL A 416 18.41 5.21 1.81
N CYS A 417 19.64 4.79 2.06
CA CYS A 417 20.31 3.66 1.44
C CYS A 417 20.71 2.66 2.54
N SER A 418 20.11 1.47 2.54
CA SER A 418 20.31 0.46 3.59
C SER A 418 20.38 -0.94 2.99
N ILE A 419 21.47 -1.23 2.27
CA ILE A 419 21.66 -2.50 1.55
C ILE A 419 22.38 -3.50 2.46
N ASP A 420 21.81 -4.68 2.68
CA ASP A 420 22.32 -5.72 3.57
C ASP A 420 23.57 -6.46 3.04
N ASN A 421 23.76 -6.47 1.72
CA ASN A 421 24.82 -7.18 1.03
C ASN A 421 25.79 -6.26 0.25
N MET A 422 26.00 -5.03 0.73
CA MET A 422 26.84 -4.01 0.09
C MET A 422 28.18 -4.49 -0.51
N PRO A 423 29.00 -5.33 0.16
CA PRO A 423 30.29 -5.74 -0.38
C PRO A 423 30.21 -6.54 -1.70
N THR A 424 29.04 -7.07 -2.07
CA THR A 424 28.83 -7.79 -3.34
C THR A 424 29.00 -6.88 -4.57
N GLN A 425 28.87 -5.57 -4.40
CA GLN A 425 29.02 -4.59 -5.47
C GLN A 425 30.49 -4.39 -5.90
N LEU A 426 31.45 -4.72 -5.01
CA LEU A 426 32.89 -4.71 -5.28
C LEU A 426 33.51 -6.10 -5.02
N PRO A 427 33.11 -7.13 -5.78
CA PRO A 427 33.26 -8.51 -5.35
C PRO A 427 34.71 -9.02 -5.38
N ARG A 428 35.58 -8.51 -6.26
CA ARG A 428 36.98 -8.96 -6.34
C ARG A 428 37.76 -8.58 -5.09
N GLU A 429 37.72 -7.30 -4.76
CA GLU A 429 38.47 -6.74 -3.65
C GLU A 429 37.88 -7.17 -2.30
N ALA A 430 36.55 -7.32 -2.23
CA ALA A 430 35.89 -7.95 -1.09
C ALA A 430 36.38 -9.39 -0.89
N THR A 431 36.56 -10.17 -1.96
CA THR A 431 37.10 -11.53 -1.91
C THR A 431 38.56 -11.58 -1.49
N ASP A 432 39.41 -10.68 -1.99
CA ASP A 432 40.82 -10.64 -1.57
C ASP A 432 40.94 -10.29 -0.08
N PHE A 433 40.27 -9.23 0.37
CA PHE A 433 40.30 -8.79 1.75
C PHE A 433 39.76 -9.85 2.72
N PHE A 434 38.60 -10.43 2.39
CA PHE A 434 38.01 -11.48 3.21
C PHE A 434 38.86 -12.76 3.21
N GLY A 435 39.37 -13.16 2.06
CA GLY A 435 40.21 -14.35 1.90
C GLY A 435 41.54 -14.22 2.66
N ASP A 436 42.14 -13.05 2.71
CA ASP A 436 43.36 -12.79 3.48
C ASP A 436 43.13 -12.87 4.99
N LEU A 437 41.96 -12.44 5.48
CA LEU A 437 41.56 -12.61 6.88
C LEU A 437 41.23 -14.08 7.21
N LEU A 438 40.58 -14.80 6.29
CA LEU A 438 40.14 -16.17 6.50
C LEU A 438 41.27 -17.20 6.40
N LEU A 439 42.22 -17.00 5.49
CA LEU A 439 43.26 -17.97 5.14
C LEU A 439 44.03 -18.54 6.36
N PRO A 440 44.46 -17.75 7.36
CA PRO A 440 45.16 -18.30 8.53
C PRO A 440 44.36 -19.34 9.29
N HIS A 441 43.03 -19.22 9.29
CA HIS A 441 42.12 -20.12 10.00
C HIS A 441 41.74 -21.35 9.17
N ILE A 442 41.85 -21.28 7.83
CA ILE A 442 41.61 -22.45 6.96
C ILE A 442 42.56 -23.60 7.27
N PHE A 443 43.83 -23.30 7.62
CA PHE A 443 44.80 -24.33 8.00
C PHE A 443 44.36 -25.16 9.22
N ASP A 444 43.59 -24.55 10.13
CA ASP A 444 43.02 -25.20 11.31
C ASP A 444 41.77 -26.00 10.93
N VAL A 445 40.84 -25.41 10.17
CA VAL A 445 39.63 -26.07 9.68
C VAL A 445 39.93 -27.30 8.83
N LEU A 446 41.04 -27.31 8.07
CA LEU A 446 41.50 -28.44 7.26
C LEU A 446 41.80 -29.72 8.06
N GLN A 447 41.96 -29.61 9.39
CA GLN A 447 42.10 -30.76 10.28
C GLN A 447 40.76 -31.41 10.64
N SER A 448 39.64 -30.77 10.27
CA SER A 448 38.30 -31.24 10.59
C SER A 448 37.92 -32.52 9.83
N ASP A 449 37.42 -33.49 10.58
CA ASP A 449 36.68 -34.66 10.11
C ASP A 449 35.31 -34.69 10.80
N ALA A 450 34.25 -34.43 10.03
CA ALA A 450 32.89 -34.38 10.56
C ALA A 450 32.34 -35.77 10.95
N THR A 451 33.00 -36.85 10.53
CA THR A 451 32.61 -38.23 10.92
C THR A 451 33.07 -38.58 12.33
N ARG A 452 34.11 -37.90 12.84
CA ARG A 452 34.65 -38.10 14.18
C ARG A 452 34.01 -37.16 15.19
N PRO A 453 33.93 -37.53 16.48
CA PRO A 453 33.45 -36.65 17.56
C PRO A 453 34.14 -35.29 17.56
N PHE A 454 33.44 -34.25 18.01
CA PHE A 454 33.98 -32.88 18.02
C PHE A 454 35.15 -32.76 19.01
N GLU A 455 35.06 -33.45 20.13
CA GLU A 455 36.02 -33.47 21.24
C GLU A 455 37.37 -34.09 20.86
N ASP A 456 37.40 -34.90 19.80
CA ASP A 456 38.61 -35.52 19.27
C ASP A 456 39.50 -34.53 18.49
N HIS A 457 38.99 -33.35 18.17
CA HIS A 457 39.70 -32.36 17.35
C HIS A 457 40.32 -31.27 18.20
N THR A 458 41.55 -30.90 17.87
CA THR A 458 42.27 -29.82 18.54
C THR A 458 42.22 -28.56 17.68
N PHE A 459 41.09 -27.84 17.72
CA PHE A 459 40.95 -26.55 17.03
C PHE A 459 41.52 -25.40 17.86
N THR A 460 41.86 -24.30 17.20
CA THR A 460 42.06 -23.02 17.88
C THR A 460 40.73 -22.53 18.47
N LYS A 461 40.79 -21.77 19.58
CA LYS A 461 39.59 -21.17 20.22
C LYS A 461 38.69 -20.42 19.25
N VAL A 462 39.27 -19.80 18.22
CA VAL A 462 38.53 -19.05 17.18
C VAL A 462 37.63 -19.98 16.37
N ILE A 463 38.14 -21.14 15.95
CA ILE A 463 37.37 -22.12 15.18
C ILE A 463 36.42 -22.89 16.10
N GLU A 464 36.90 -23.33 17.26
CA GLU A 464 36.09 -24.03 18.25
C GLU A 464 34.83 -23.23 18.64
N GLY A 465 35.00 -21.93 18.93
CA GLY A 465 33.89 -21.03 19.25
C GLY A 465 32.94 -20.72 18.09
N ALA A 466 33.34 -21.03 16.85
CA ALA A 466 32.55 -20.79 15.64
C ALA A 466 31.79 -22.02 15.13
N VAL A 467 32.00 -23.21 15.71
CA VAL A 467 31.32 -24.44 15.30
C VAL A 467 29.90 -24.49 15.87
N ILE A 468 28.88 -24.33 15.01
CA ILE A 468 27.46 -24.30 15.39
C ILE A 468 26.92 -25.72 15.58
N THR A 469 27.19 -26.60 14.61
CA THR A 469 26.72 -27.99 14.60
C THR A 469 27.90 -28.94 14.45
N SER A 470 27.80 -30.12 15.05
CA SER A 470 28.72 -31.25 14.83
C SER A 470 28.04 -32.55 15.26
N ASN A 471 28.36 -33.66 14.62
CA ASN A 471 27.91 -35.00 15.04
C ASN A 471 26.38 -35.10 15.21
N GLY A 472 25.63 -34.44 14.31
CA GLY A 472 24.15 -34.39 14.29
C GLY A 472 23.49 -33.55 15.39
N LYS A 473 24.27 -32.74 16.12
CA LYS A 473 23.78 -31.92 17.25
C LYS A 473 24.31 -30.49 17.18
N LEU A 474 23.65 -29.59 17.91
CA LEU A 474 24.20 -28.27 18.24
C LEU A 474 25.36 -28.45 19.22
N THR A 475 26.44 -27.67 19.06
CA THR A 475 27.52 -27.67 20.06
C THR A 475 27.10 -26.86 21.29
N LYS A 476 27.81 -27.06 22.42
CA LYS A 476 27.49 -26.46 23.73
C LYS A 476 27.22 -24.95 23.70
N ASN A 477 28.00 -24.19 22.91
CA ASN A 477 27.86 -22.73 22.81
C ASN A 477 26.60 -22.28 22.05
N PHE A 478 25.92 -23.20 21.35
CA PHE A 478 24.80 -22.92 20.47
C PHE A 478 23.55 -23.73 20.80
N GLU A 479 23.53 -24.49 21.90
CA GLU A 479 22.33 -25.18 22.41
C GLU A 479 21.16 -24.20 22.64
N TYR A 480 21.46 -22.93 22.99
CA TYR A 480 20.46 -21.86 23.13
C TYR A 480 19.64 -21.63 21.85
N ILE A 481 20.14 -22.01 20.66
CA ILE A 481 19.36 -21.92 19.42
C ILE A 481 18.10 -22.79 19.54
N GLN A 482 18.19 -23.96 20.17
CA GLN A 482 17.03 -24.80 20.41
C GLN A 482 16.03 -24.13 21.36
N ASP A 483 16.51 -23.40 22.38
CA ASP A 483 15.64 -22.62 23.25
C ASP A 483 14.94 -21.48 22.50
N LEU A 484 15.66 -20.77 21.63
CA LEU A 484 15.08 -19.75 20.76
C LEU A 484 14.05 -20.35 19.78
N ARG A 485 14.31 -21.53 19.23
CA ARG A 485 13.35 -22.27 18.38
C ARG A 485 12.12 -22.68 19.17
N ASN A 486 12.29 -23.20 20.39
CA ASN A 486 11.21 -23.58 21.28
C ASN A 486 10.39 -22.35 21.71
N GLN A 487 11.03 -21.23 22.01
CA GLN A 487 10.37 -19.96 22.30
C GLN A 487 9.54 -19.50 21.09
N ARG A 488 10.09 -19.56 19.87
CA ARG A 488 9.34 -19.21 18.63
C ARG A 488 8.23 -20.19 18.28
N ALA A 489 8.43 -21.49 18.47
CA ALA A 489 7.40 -22.52 18.26
C ALA A 489 6.25 -22.36 19.27
N ARG A 490 6.58 -22.05 20.53
CA ARG A 490 5.61 -21.61 21.54
C ARG A 490 4.89 -20.33 21.11
N THR A 491 5.58 -19.42 20.43
CA THR A 491 4.98 -18.18 19.86
C THR A 491 4.06 -18.46 18.66
N LYS A 492 4.31 -19.52 17.87
CA LYS A 492 3.49 -19.95 16.71
C LYS A 492 2.25 -20.77 17.09
N HIS A 493 2.27 -21.45 18.24
CA HIS A 493 1.15 -22.23 18.78
C HIS A 493 0.88 -21.84 20.24
N ARG A 494 0.69 -20.55 20.51
CA ARG A 494 0.22 -20.10 21.82
C ARG A 494 -1.29 -20.28 21.88
N ILE A 495 -1.69 -21.50 22.24
CA ILE A 495 -2.91 -21.77 22.99
C ILE A 495 -2.76 -20.98 24.30
N VAL A 496 -3.63 -19.99 24.48
CA VAL A 496 -3.99 -19.33 25.74
C VAL A 496 -2.87 -18.54 26.44
N GLY A 497 -3.03 -17.21 26.43
CA GLY A 497 -2.73 -16.38 27.60
C GLY A 497 -1.29 -15.87 27.75
N ASP A 498 -0.41 -16.19 26.82
CA ASP A 498 0.99 -15.81 26.91
C ASP A 498 1.28 -15.09 25.59
N TYR A 499 1.05 -13.79 25.50
CA TYR A 499 1.65 -12.94 24.47
C TYR A 499 2.79 -12.19 25.16
N ASP A 500 3.81 -11.74 24.42
CA ASP A 500 4.85 -10.92 25.06
C ASP A 500 4.21 -9.70 25.76
N ALA A 501 4.87 -9.13 26.76
CA ALA A 501 4.31 -7.99 27.51
C ALA A 501 4.13 -6.72 26.64
N GLN A 502 4.63 -6.72 25.39
CA GLN A 502 4.53 -5.59 24.48
C GLN A 502 3.36 -5.74 23.48
N THR A 503 2.81 -6.94 23.33
CA THR A 503 1.74 -7.26 22.39
C THR A 503 0.44 -6.65 22.89
N LYS A 504 -0.13 -5.78 22.06
CA LYS A 504 -1.41 -5.13 22.30
C LYS A 504 -2.57 -6.07 22.04
N ARG A 505 -3.52 -6.10 22.96
CA ARG A 505 -4.68 -7.00 22.91
C ARG A 505 -5.94 -6.21 22.62
N VAL A 506 -6.67 -6.64 21.61
CA VAL A 506 -7.97 -6.06 21.24
C VAL A 506 -9.07 -7.07 21.50
N LEU A 507 -10.09 -6.68 22.26
CA LEU A 507 -11.32 -7.47 22.39
C LEU A 507 -12.36 -6.95 21.40
N LEU A 508 -12.62 -7.71 20.34
CA LEU A 508 -13.65 -7.42 19.36
C LEU A 508 -14.96 -8.11 19.75
N LEU A 509 -15.95 -7.33 20.17
CA LEU A 509 -17.30 -7.79 20.48
C LEU A 509 -18.18 -7.74 19.22
N GLY A 510 -18.49 -8.92 18.67
CA GLY A 510 -19.25 -9.10 17.44
C GLY A 510 -18.44 -9.81 16.36
N ALA A 511 -19.03 -10.86 15.77
CA ALA A 511 -18.46 -11.61 14.65
C ALA A 511 -19.30 -11.48 13.37
N GLY A 512 -20.13 -10.42 13.27
CA GLY A 512 -21.01 -10.16 12.13
C GLY A 512 -20.29 -9.63 10.88
N TYR A 513 -21.07 -9.23 9.87
CA TYR A 513 -20.61 -8.88 8.51
C TYR A 513 -19.46 -7.85 8.43
N VAL A 514 -19.38 -6.91 9.37
CA VAL A 514 -18.40 -5.80 9.36
C VAL A 514 -17.09 -6.12 10.11
N SER A 515 -17.02 -7.27 10.77
CA SER A 515 -15.94 -7.59 11.73
C SER A 515 -14.66 -8.06 11.03
N ALA A 516 -14.78 -8.70 9.87
CA ALA A 516 -13.62 -9.28 9.18
C ALA A 516 -12.57 -8.25 8.73
N PRO A 517 -12.92 -7.09 8.15
CA PRO A 517 -11.94 -6.05 7.83
C PRO A 517 -11.25 -5.47 9.07
N VAL A 518 -11.92 -5.47 10.23
CA VAL A 518 -11.31 -5.01 11.50
C VAL A 518 -10.19 -5.96 11.93
N VAL A 519 -10.48 -7.26 11.99
CA VAL A 519 -9.48 -8.27 12.34
C VAL A 519 -8.35 -8.29 11.32
N GLU A 520 -8.68 -8.26 10.02
CA GLU A 520 -7.68 -8.24 8.95
C GLU A 520 -6.71 -7.06 9.12
N TYR A 521 -7.23 -5.84 9.21
CA TYR A 521 -6.41 -4.63 9.33
C TYR A 521 -5.52 -4.63 10.59
N LEU A 522 -6.09 -5.00 11.74
CA LEU A 522 -5.35 -5.01 13.02
C LEU A 522 -4.27 -6.09 13.07
N THR A 523 -4.51 -7.26 12.45
CA THR A 523 -3.58 -8.39 12.50
C THR A 523 -2.48 -8.31 11.44
N ARG A 524 -2.50 -7.31 10.54
CA ARG A 524 -1.37 -7.01 9.63
C ARG A 524 -0.08 -6.74 10.39
N SER A 525 -0.17 -6.09 11.54
CA SER A 525 0.99 -5.76 12.38
C SER A 525 1.26 -6.89 13.39
N ASN A 526 2.54 -7.13 13.68
CA ASN A 526 2.95 -8.26 14.53
C ASN A 526 2.79 -8.03 16.03
N ASP A 527 2.43 -6.82 16.41
CA ASP A 527 2.27 -6.29 17.77
C ASP A 527 0.82 -6.31 18.27
N VAL A 528 -0.16 -6.74 17.46
CA VAL A 528 -1.59 -6.78 17.86
C VAL A 528 -2.14 -8.21 17.79
N ALA A 529 -2.82 -8.62 18.85
CA ALA A 529 -3.61 -9.84 18.94
C ALA A 529 -5.08 -9.51 19.20
N VAL A 530 -5.99 -10.30 18.63
CA VAL A 530 -7.44 -10.01 18.66
C VAL A 530 -8.21 -11.18 19.28
N TYR A 531 -9.01 -10.91 20.31
CA TYR A 531 -10.08 -11.80 20.77
C TYR A 531 -11.35 -11.47 20.03
N VAL A 532 -11.94 -12.43 19.31
CA VAL A 532 -13.22 -12.27 18.62
C VAL A 532 -14.31 -12.93 19.44
N ALA A 533 -15.22 -12.13 19.98
CA ALA A 533 -16.29 -12.59 20.85
C ALA A 533 -17.64 -12.61 20.13
N SER A 534 -18.37 -13.73 20.20
CA SER A 534 -19.77 -13.83 19.74
C SER A 534 -20.59 -14.72 20.68
N ALA A 535 -21.91 -14.49 20.73
CA ALA A 535 -22.85 -15.39 21.39
C ALA A 535 -22.99 -16.73 20.64
N LEU A 536 -22.58 -16.77 19.36
CA LEU A 536 -22.57 -17.96 18.52
C LEU A 536 -21.12 -18.42 18.28
N ARG A 537 -20.79 -19.62 18.79
CA ARG A 537 -19.43 -20.16 18.73
C ARG A 537 -18.90 -20.27 17.31
N ASP A 538 -19.73 -20.76 16.39
CA ASP A 538 -19.34 -20.99 14.99
C ASP A 538 -18.94 -19.70 14.28
N GLU A 539 -19.58 -18.56 14.58
CA GLU A 539 -19.25 -17.27 13.97
C GLU A 539 -17.86 -16.79 14.42
N ALA A 540 -17.58 -16.86 15.72
CA ALA A 540 -16.28 -16.48 16.28
C ALA A 540 -15.18 -17.39 15.74
N ASP A 541 -15.39 -18.71 15.73
CA ASP A 541 -14.42 -19.67 15.21
C ASP A 541 -14.17 -19.47 13.70
N ASN A 542 -15.22 -19.27 12.89
CA ASN A 542 -15.09 -19.05 11.46
C ASN A 542 -14.33 -17.76 11.14
N LEU A 543 -14.53 -16.70 11.94
CA LEU A 543 -13.77 -15.46 11.77
C LEU A 543 -12.31 -15.63 12.20
N ALA A 544 -12.07 -16.24 13.36
CA ALA A 544 -10.71 -16.43 13.89
C ALA A 544 -9.84 -17.33 13.01
N ARG A 545 -10.40 -18.39 12.40
CA ARG A 545 -9.65 -19.29 11.50
C ARG A 545 -9.10 -18.58 10.25
N ARG A 546 -9.67 -17.44 9.86
CA ARG A 546 -9.27 -16.71 8.64
C ARG A 546 -8.04 -15.84 8.84
N PHE A 547 -7.69 -15.48 10.07
CA PHE A 547 -6.68 -14.46 10.35
C PHE A 547 -5.69 -14.95 11.42
N PRO A 548 -4.39 -14.63 11.29
CA PRO A 548 -3.40 -14.95 12.31
C PRO A 548 -3.67 -14.17 13.60
N ARG A 549 -3.11 -14.62 14.74
CA ARG A 549 -3.22 -13.92 16.04
C ARG A 549 -4.64 -13.55 16.46
N THR A 550 -5.59 -14.39 16.07
CA THR A 550 -7.01 -14.18 16.35
C THR A 550 -7.53 -15.36 17.14
N GLU A 551 -8.13 -15.09 18.30
CA GLU A 551 -8.66 -16.12 19.20
C GLU A 551 -10.18 -16.00 19.31
N PRO A 552 -10.94 -17.09 19.10
CA PRO A 552 -12.38 -17.07 19.23
C PRO A 552 -12.82 -17.19 20.70
N LEU A 553 -13.81 -16.40 21.09
CA LEU A 553 -14.42 -16.39 22.42
C LEU A 553 -15.94 -16.54 22.30
N LEU A 554 -16.49 -17.52 23.04
CA LEU A 554 -17.93 -17.64 23.21
C LEU A 554 -18.36 -16.74 24.37
N LEU A 555 -19.08 -15.66 24.06
CA LEU A 555 -19.50 -14.67 25.05
C LEU A 555 -20.83 -14.02 24.64
N ASN A 556 -21.83 -14.16 25.50
CA ASN A 556 -23.01 -13.31 25.51
C ASN A 556 -22.81 -12.23 26.58
N VAL A 557 -22.79 -10.95 26.16
CA VAL A 557 -22.46 -9.82 27.03
C VAL A 557 -23.50 -9.55 28.11
N GLU A 558 -24.76 -9.94 27.90
CA GLU A 558 -25.84 -9.75 28.86
C GLU A 558 -25.89 -10.87 29.90
N GLU A 559 -25.64 -12.12 29.47
CA GLU A 559 -25.71 -13.30 30.34
C GLU A 559 -24.43 -13.54 31.14
N ARG A 560 -23.28 -13.09 30.63
CA ARG A 560 -21.94 -13.36 31.22
C ARG A 560 -21.14 -12.07 31.43
N PRO A 561 -21.63 -11.12 32.25
CA PRO A 561 -20.91 -9.89 32.55
C PRO A 561 -19.58 -10.13 33.28
N ASP A 562 -19.46 -11.25 34.00
CA ASP A 562 -18.23 -11.72 34.65
C ASP A 562 -17.13 -11.99 33.62
N LEU A 563 -17.46 -12.74 32.55
CA LEU A 563 -16.53 -13.10 31.50
C LEU A 563 -16.21 -11.90 30.60
N LEU A 564 -17.20 -11.05 30.34
CA LEU A 564 -16.98 -9.77 29.65
C LEU A 564 -15.93 -8.94 30.39
N LYS A 565 -16.09 -8.74 31.71
CA LYS A 565 -15.14 -7.98 32.52
C LYS A 565 -13.74 -8.61 32.48
N GLU A 566 -13.64 -9.94 32.62
CA GLU A 566 -12.35 -10.64 32.58
C GLU A 566 -11.55 -10.35 31.30
N PHE A 567 -12.21 -10.36 30.15
CA PHE A 567 -11.54 -10.10 28.87
C PHE A 567 -11.31 -8.61 28.60
N ILE A 568 -12.15 -7.71 29.14
CA ILE A 568 -11.90 -6.27 29.11
C ILE A 568 -10.64 -5.93 29.94
N ASP A 569 -10.47 -6.55 31.12
CA ASP A 569 -9.28 -6.37 31.97
C ASP A 569 -7.98 -6.84 31.27
N LYS A 570 -8.09 -7.79 30.34
CA LYS A 570 -6.98 -8.34 29.55
C LYS A 570 -6.68 -7.55 28.27
N ALA A 571 -7.57 -6.66 27.84
CA ALA A 571 -7.46 -5.93 26.59
C ALA A 571 -6.89 -4.53 26.81
N ASP A 572 -6.14 -4.01 25.83
CA ASP A 572 -5.75 -2.61 25.77
C ASP A 572 -6.88 -1.72 25.20
N VAL A 573 -7.67 -2.28 24.26
CA VAL A 573 -8.82 -1.62 23.62
C VAL A 573 -9.93 -2.63 23.36
N VAL A 574 -11.18 -2.22 23.59
CA VAL A 574 -12.40 -2.97 23.24
C VAL A 574 -13.03 -2.36 22.00
N VAL A 575 -13.33 -3.17 20.99
CA VAL A 575 -14.09 -2.74 19.80
C VAL A 575 -15.49 -3.34 19.89
N SER A 576 -16.52 -2.50 19.98
CA SER A 576 -17.91 -2.94 20.02
C SER A 576 -18.61 -2.74 18.68
N LEU A 577 -18.86 -3.85 17.97
CA LEU A 577 -19.67 -3.93 16.75
C LEU A 577 -21.01 -4.65 17.01
N LEU A 578 -21.48 -4.60 18.27
CA LEU A 578 -22.77 -5.10 18.72
C LEU A 578 -23.92 -4.12 18.36
N PRO A 579 -25.19 -4.54 18.49
CA PRO A 579 -26.33 -3.61 18.47
C PRO A 579 -26.14 -2.45 19.46
N TYR A 580 -26.43 -1.22 19.03
CA TYR A 580 -26.07 -0.01 19.79
C TYR A 580 -26.71 0.10 21.18
N ALA A 581 -27.81 -0.62 21.43
CA ALA A 581 -28.46 -0.68 22.73
C ALA A 581 -27.57 -1.32 23.81
N LEU A 582 -26.59 -2.14 23.42
CA LEU A 582 -25.65 -2.82 24.32
C LEU A 582 -24.39 -1.99 24.61
N HIS A 583 -24.16 -0.88 23.91
CA HIS A 583 -22.95 -0.07 24.10
C HIS A 583 -22.81 0.54 25.50
N PRO A 584 -23.88 1.05 26.15
CA PRO A 584 -23.78 1.55 27.53
C PRO A 584 -23.26 0.48 28.50
N LEU A 585 -23.77 -0.76 28.40
CA LEU A 585 -23.33 -1.89 29.22
C LEU A 585 -21.82 -2.14 29.07
N VAL A 586 -21.33 -2.19 27.82
CA VAL A 586 -19.91 -2.42 27.52
C VAL A 586 -19.06 -1.24 28.01
N ALA A 587 -19.51 -0.01 27.78
CA ALA A 587 -18.80 1.21 28.17
C ALA A 587 -18.66 1.32 29.69
N GLU A 588 -19.68 0.97 30.47
CA GLU A 588 -19.59 0.94 31.93
C GLU A 588 -18.52 -0.02 32.43
N GLN A 589 -18.41 -1.21 31.82
CA GLN A 589 -17.36 -2.17 32.16
C GLN A 589 -15.97 -1.67 31.74
N CYS A 590 -15.85 -1.04 30.56
CA CYS A 590 -14.60 -0.41 30.11
C CYS A 590 -14.14 0.69 31.08
N ILE A 591 -15.07 1.54 31.56
CA ILE A 591 -14.79 2.58 32.56
C ILE A 591 -14.29 1.95 33.87
N ALA A 592 -14.96 0.90 34.35
CA ALA A 592 -14.58 0.20 35.57
C ALA A 592 -13.18 -0.44 35.47
N SER A 593 -12.84 -0.99 34.31
CA SER A 593 -11.55 -1.63 34.01
C SER A 593 -10.46 -0.67 33.54
N LYS A 594 -10.80 0.60 33.29
CA LYS A 594 -9.91 1.61 32.68
C LYS A 594 -9.36 1.20 31.32
N THR A 595 -10.18 0.53 30.51
CA THR A 595 -9.85 0.09 29.15
C THR A 595 -10.49 1.02 28.12
N ASN A 596 -9.77 1.39 27.06
CA ASN A 596 -10.35 2.24 26.00
C ASN A 596 -11.36 1.45 25.17
N MET A 597 -12.27 2.16 24.49
CA MET A 597 -13.32 1.55 23.67
C MET A 597 -13.45 2.26 22.31
N VAL A 598 -13.79 1.50 21.26
CA VAL A 598 -14.11 2.01 19.92
C VAL A 598 -15.42 1.41 19.43
N THR A 599 -16.26 2.21 18.77
CA THR A 599 -17.48 1.74 18.13
C THR A 599 -17.82 2.53 16.86
N ALA A 600 -18.41 1.84 15.88
CA ALA A 600 -18.91 2.41 14.63
C ALA A 600 -20.36 2.95 14.74
N SER A 601 -20.86 3.17 15.95
CA SER A 601 -22.24 3.60 16.22
C SER A 601 -22.32 5.04 16.70
N TYR A 602 -23.50 5.64 16.51
CA TYR A 602 -23.89 6.94 17.07
C TYR A 602 -23.64 7.02 18.58
N LEU A 603 -23.24 8.21 19.05
CA LEU A 603 -23.12 8.52 20.47
C LEU A 603 -24.52 8.76 21.08
N SER A 604 -25.10 7.71 21.65
CA SER A 604 -26.43 7.75 22.27
C SER A 604 -26.47 8.63 23.53
N PRO A 605 -27.64 9.15 23.95
CA PRO A 605 -27.77 9.92 25.19
C PRO A 605 -27.20 9.19 26.42
N ALA A 606 -27.49 7.90 26.58
CA ALA A 606 -26.94 7.07 27.67
C ALA A 606 -25.41 6.99 27.63
N MET A 607 -24.79 6.96 26.44
CA MET A 607 -23.33 7.04 26.30
C MET A 607 -22.81 8.44 26.62
N LYS A 608 -23.51 9.52 26.21
CA LYS A 608 -23.13 10.91 26.53
C LYS A 608 -23.06 11.13 28.04
N GLU A 609 -24.00 10.57 28.81
CA GLU A 609 -24.02 10.66 30.29
C GLU A 609 -22.79 10.06 30.96
N LEU A 610 -22.12 9.10 30.31
CA LEU A 610 -20.91 8.47 30.82
C LEU A 610 -19.62 9.27 30.54
N HIS A 611 -19.70 10.42 29.85
CA HIS A 611 -18.53 11.21 29.44
C HIS A 611 -17.60 11.55 30.61
N GLN A 612 -18.11 12.16 31.68
CA GLN A 612 -17.28 12.57 32.81
C GLN A 612 -16.63 11.36 33.50
N ARG A 613 -17.38 10.27 33.68
CA ARG A 613 -16.85 9.02 34.25
C ARG A 613 -15.71 8.43 33.41
N ALA A 614 -15.81 8.49 32.08
CA ALA A 614 -14.75 8.06 31.17
C ALA A 614 -13.51 8.98 31.22
N VAL A 615 -13.72 10.31 31.36
CA VAL A 615 -12.63 11.28 31.60
C VAL A 615 -11.91 10.97 32.92
N ASP A 616 -12.67 10.78 34.01
CA ASP A 616 -12.12 10.49 35.34
C ASP A 616 -11.38 9.15 35.38
N ALA A 617 -11.86 8.15 34.63
CA ALA A 617 -11.18 6.87 34.46
C ALA A 617 -9.93 6.95 33.56
N GLY A 618 -9.72 8.07 32.85
CA GLY A 618 -8.58 8.27 31.96
C GLY A 618 -8.66 7.49 30.64
N ILE A 619 -9.86 7.08 30.20
CA ILE A 619 -10.06 6.31 28.98
C ILE A 619 -10.64 7.15 27.85
N SER A 620 -10.43 6.67 26.62
CA SER A 620 -11.01 7.22 25.40
C SER A 620 -12.05 6.23 24.89
N VAL A 621 -13.28 6.70 24.69
CA VAL A 621 -14.35 5.94 24.05
C VAL A 621 -14.64 6.63 22.72
N VAL A 622 -14.12 6.07 21.63
CA VAL A 622 -14.24 6.67 20.29
C VAL A 622 -15.49 6.13 19.61
N ASN A 623 -16.40 7.03 19.26
CA ASN A 623 -17.68 6.72 18.65
C ASN A 623 -17.70 7.19 17.20
N GLU A 624 -18.73 6.78 16.47
CA GLU A 624 -19.02 7.34 15.13
C GLU A 624 -17.85 7.18 14.15
N VAL A 625 -17.16 6.03 14.19
CA VAL A 625 -16.06 5.68 13.28
C VAL A 625 -16.44 4.50 12.38
N GLY A 626 -17.55 4.63 11.66
CA GLY A 626 -18.02 3.71 10.62
C GLY A 626 -18.10 4.38 9.25
N LEU A 627 -19.18 4.09 8.49
CA LEU A 627 -19.50 4.76 7.22
C LEU A 627 -20.35 6.02 7.45
N ASP A 628 -21.53 5.81 8.03
CA ASP A 628 -22.53 6.81 8.41
C ASP A 628 -23.19 6.27 9.69
N PRO A 629 -22.72 6.68 10.88
CA PRO A 629 -21.80 7.78 11.13
C PRO A 629 -20.32 7.36 11.05
N GLY A 630 -19.49 8.17 10.39
CA GLY A 630 -18.04 8.00 10.28
C GLY A 630 -17.43 8.73 9.10
N ILE A 631 -17.20 8.03 7.97
CA ILE A 631 -16.61 8.63 6.76
C ILE A 631 -17.34 9.92 6.34
N ASP A 632 -18.66 9.96 6.49
CA ASP A 632 -19.48 11.14 6.24
C ASP A 632 -19.06 12.35 7.10
N HIS A 633 -18.73 12.15 8.37
CA HIS A 633 -18.18 13.21 9.23
C HIS A 633 -16.80 13.65 8.76
N LEU A 634 -15.94 12.69 8.40
CA LEU A 634 -14.57 13.00 8.04
C LEU A 634 -14.51 13.89 6.80
N LEU A 635 -15.26 13.52 5.75
CA LEU A 635 -15.34 14.27 4.48
C LEU A 635 -16.01 15.65 4.67
N ALA A 636 -17.08 15.72 5.46
CA ALA A 636 -17.72 16.99 5.77
C ALA A 636 -16.76 17.95 6.49
N MET A 637 -16.07 17.48 7.53
CA MET A 637 -15.13 18.31 8.31
C MET A 637 -13.91 18.73 7.51
N GLU A 638 -13.38 17.88 6.62
CA GLU A 638 -12.27 18.28 5.73
C GLU A 638 -12.68 19.43 4.80
N CYS A 639 -13.89 19.37 4.23
CA CYS A 639 -14.44 20.42 3.37
C CYS A 639 -14.70 21.71 4.14
N PHE A 640 -15.37 21.65 5.30
CA PHE A 640 -15.71 22.86 6.07
C PHE A 640 -14.47 23.59 6.57
N GLU A 641 -13.47 22.84 7.03
CA GLU A 641 -12.19 23.42 7.43
C GLU A 641 -11.52 24.16 6.27
N GLU A 642 -11.48 23.57 5.06
CA GLU A 642 -10.92 24.22 3.87
C GLU A 642 -11.67 25.53 3.54
N VAL A 643 -13.01 25.47 3.55
CA VAL A 643 -13.88 26.62 3.28
C VAL A 643 -13.63 27.74 4.29
N HIS A 644 -13.62 27.43 5.59
CA HIS A 644 -13.40 28.41 6.65
C HIS A 644 -11.97 28.97 6.64
N GLN A 645 -10.95 28.14 6.35
CA GLN A 645 -9.56 28.61 6.19
C GLN A 645 -9.40 29.58 5.01
N GLY A 646 -10.16 29.39 3.92
CA GLY A 646 -10.24 30.32 2.80
C GLY A 646 -11.15 31.53 3.04
N GLY A 647 -11.72 31.68 4.25
CA GLY A 647 -12.62 32.78 4.61
C GLY A 647 -14.05 32.65 4.06
N GLY A 648 -14.39 31.51 3.45
CA GLY A 648 -15.72 31.20 2.96
C GLY A 648 -16.71 30.86 4.09
N LYS A 649 -17.99 30.80 3.74
CA LYS A 649 -19.10 30.46 4.64
C LYS A 649 -19.93 29.32 4.06
N VAL A 650 -20.26 28.33 4.89
CA VAL A 650 -21.11 27.20 4.47
C VAL A 650 -22.57 27.62 4.59
N LYS A 651 -23.26 27.82 3.46
CA LYS A 651 -24.66 28.26 3.40
C LYS A 651 -25.66 27.11 3.49
N SER A 652 -25.32 25.97 2.90
CA SER A 652 -26.14 24.76 2.90
C SER A 652 -25.24 23.53 2.99
N PHE A 653 -25.64 22.55 3.79
CA PHE A 653 -25.05 21.23 3.84
C PHE A 653 -26.14 20.16 3.71
N VAL A 654 -26.07 19.36 2.65
CA VAL A 654 -26.96 18.24 2.39
C VAL A 654 -26.11 16.98 2.22
N SER A 655 -26.39 15.95 3.02
CA SER A 655 -25.67 14.68 2.99
C SER A 655 -26.61 13.51 2.81
N TYR A 656 -26.34 12.66 1.82
CA TYR A 656 -27.09 11.44 1.56
C TYR A 656 -26.16 10.23 1.55
N CYS A 657 -26.52 9.15 2.24
CA CYS A 657 -25.76 7.91 2.24
C CYS A 657 -26.65 6.67 2.03
N GLY A 658 -26.16 5.67 1.31
CA GLY A 658 -26.87 4.40 1.14
C GLY A 658 -25.93 3.22 0.89
N GLY A 659 -26.13 2.15 1.65
CA GLY A 659 -25.63 0.81 1.33
C GLY A 659 -26.71 0.02 0.60
N LEU A 660 -26.43 -0.39 -0.63
CA LEU A 660 -27.38 -0.94 -1.60
C LEU A 660 -26.78 -2.21 -2.24
N PRO A 661 -27.58 -3.06 -2.90
CA PRO A 661 -27.02 -3.98 -3.89
C PRO A 661 -26.43 -3.18 -5.07
N ALA A 662 -25.40 -3.72 -5.72
CA ALA A 662 -24.98 -3.21 -7.02
C ALA A 662 -26.18 -3.23 -8.00
N PRO A 663 -26.27 -2.32 -8.98
CA PRO A 663 -27.44 -2.22 -9.86
C PRO A 663 -27.86 -3.55 -10.49
N GLU A 664 -26.89 -4.35 -10.92
CA GLU A 664 -27.09 -5.67 -11.52
C GLU A 664 -27.64 -6.72 -10.53
N CYS A 665 -27.51 -6.50 -9.22
CA CYS A 665 -27.99 -7.37 -8.14
C CYS A 665 -29.28 -6.86 -7.47
N SER A 666 -29.85 -5.77 -7.98
CA SER A 666 -31.00 -5.08 -7.38
C SER A 666 -32.37 -5.63 -7.82
N ASP A 667 -32.42 -6.68 -8.65
CA ASP A 667 -33.68 -7.23 -9.15
C ASP A 667 -34.44 -8.04 -8.09
N ASN A 668 -35.18 -7.33 -7.23
CA ASN A 668 -36.13 -7.89 -6.28
C ASN A 668 -37.21 -6.84 -5.95
N PRO A 669 -38.32 -7.22 -5.28
CA PRO A 669 -39.43 -6.31 -5.05
C PRO A 669 -39.06 -5.03 -4.30
N LEU A 670 -38.09 -5.06 -3.39
CA LEU A 670 -37.64 -3.87 -2.66
C LEU A 670 -36.45 -3.18 -3.32
N ARG A 671 -35.88 -3.77 -4.37
CA ARG A 671 -34.58 -3.37 -4.94
C ARG A 671 -33.48 -3.27 -3.88
N TYR A 672 -33.56 -4.10 -2.84
CA TYR A 672 -32.69 -4.01 -1.68
C TYR A 672 -32.26 -5.41 -1.23
N ARG A 673 -31.07 -5.51 -0.66
CA ARG A 673 -30.54 -6.72 -0.03
C ARG A 673 -29.88 -6.33 1.28
N PHE A 674 -29.97 -7.19 2.28
CA PHE A 674 -29.47 -6.87 3.61
C PHE A 674 -27.99 -7.23 3.74
N SER A 675 -27.13 -6.20 3.84
CA SER A 675 -25.72 -6.31 4.19
C SER A 675 -25.45 -6.04 5.68
N TRP A 676 -26.51 -5.73 6.44
CA TRP A 676 -26.53 -5.45 7.87
C TRP A 676 -27.94 -5.75 8.44
N SER A 677 -28.16 -5.56 9.74
CA SER A 677 -29.39 -5.96 10.44
C SER A 677 -30.69 -5.47 9.75
N PRO A 678 -31.55 -6.39 9.26
CA PRO A 678 -32.82 -6.03 8.62
C PRO A 678 -33.76 -5.24 9.52
N ARG A 679 -33.79 -5.59 10.82
CA ARG A 679 -34.62 -4.90 11.83
C ARG A 679 -34.26 -3.42 11.91
N GLY A 680 -32.98 -3.09 11.96
CA GLY A 680 -32.53 -1.70 12.01
C GLY A 680 -32.88 -0.94 10.72
N ALA A 681 -32.74 -1.59 9.56
CA ALA A 681 -33.09 -1.01 8.27
C ALA A 681 -34.57 -0.67 8.17
N LEU A 682 -35.46 -1.53 8.68
CA LEU A 682 -36.90 -1.33 8.70
C LEU A 682 -37.34 -0.31 9.76
N LEU A 683 -36.72 -0.29 10.95
CA LEU A 683 -37.05 0.72 11.97
C LEU A 683 -36.72 2.15 11.53
N ASN A 684 -35.67 2.32 10.73
CA ASN A 684 -35.32 3.62 10.17
C ASN A 684 -36.44 4.19 9.27
N THR A 685 -37.29 3.35 8.67
CA THR A 685 -38.36 3.81 7.77
C THR A 685 -39.62 4.28 8.50
N VAL A 686 -39.73 4.01 9.80
CA VAL A 686 -40.83 4.47 10.67
C VAL A 686 -40.39 5.48 11.72
N SER A 687 -39.11 5.86 11.72
CA SER A 687 -38.55 6.85 12.65
C SER A 687 -39.03 8.28 12.33
N SER A 688 -38.89 9.21 13.27
CA SER A 688 -39.08 10.64 12.97
C SER A 688 -37.88 11.22 12.22
N GLY A 689 -38.09 12.37 11.57
CA GLY A 689 -37.03 13.15 10.92
C GLY A 689 -37.05 14.61 11.37
N ARG A 690 -35.89 15.20 11.63
CA ARG A 690 -35.76 16.61 12.03
C ARG A 690 -34.50 17.22 11.41
N PHE A 691 -34.64 18.36 10.73
CA PHE A 691 -33.52 19.01 10.03
C PHE A 691 -33.76 20.50 9.83
N LEU A 692 -32.71 21.24 9.46
CA LEU A 692 -32.77 22.66 9.15
C LEU A 692 -32.90 22.84 7.63
N LYS A 693 -33.88 23.62 7.17
CA LYS A 693 -34.05 23.97 5.76
C LYS A 693 -34.45 25.44 5.65
N ASP A 694 -33.69 26.22 4.90
CA ASP A 694 -33.92 27.65 4.65
C ASP A 694 -34.14 28.47 5.94
N GLY A 695 -33.34 28.17 6.97
CA GLY A 695 -33.38 28.79 8.30
C GLY A 695 -34.54 28.33 9.19
N LYS A 696 -35.33 27.34 8.77
CA LYS A 696 -36.47 26.80 9.53
C LYS A 696 -36.26 25.35 9.90
N VAL A 697 -36.60 25.01 11.14
CA VAL A 697 -36.64 23.61 11.59
C VAL A 697 -37.84 22.92 10.95
N VAL A 698 -37.58 21.82 10.26
CA VAL A 698 -38.59 20.93 9.67
C VAL A 698 -38.65 19.65 10.49
N GLU A 699 -39.86 19.28 10.92
CA GLU A 699 -40.12 18.04 11.66
C GLU A 699 -41.06 17.13 10.87
N ILE A 700 -40.72 15.85 10.83
CA ILE A 700 -41.49 14.78 10.19
C ILE A 700 -41.83 13.75 11.28
N PRO A 701 -43.12 13.46 11.51
CA PRO A 701 -43.53 12.52 12.54
C PRO A 701 -43.11 11.07 12.21
N ALA A 702 -43.03 10.25 13.25
CA ALA A 702 -42.83 8.80 13.12
C ALA A 702 -44.03 8.11 12.45
N GLY A 703 -43.85 6.85 12.04
CA GLY A 703 -44.93 6.02 11.47
C GLY A 703 -44.99 5.97 9.94
N GLY A 704 -43.92 6.39 9.25
CA GLY A 704 -43.79 6.24 7.79
C GLY A 704 -43.94 7.53 6.98
N ALA A 705 -44.31 8.65 7.60
CA ALA A 705 -44.46 9.95 6.92
C ALA A 705 -43.16 10.45 6.24
N LEU A 706 -42.00 9.94 6.66
CA LEU A 706 -40.72 10.24 6.02
C LEU A 706 -40.61 9.66 4.60
N LEU A 707 -41.22 8.49 4.36
CA LEU A 707 -41.20 7.82 3.05
C LEU A 707 -42.12 8.53 2.05
N GLU A 708 -43.21 9.12 2.52
CA GLU A 708 -44.13 9.94 1.71
C GLU A 708 -43.44 11.20 1.17
N LYS A 709 -42.37 11.64 1.85
CA LYS A 709 -41.54 12.79 1.47
C LYS A 709 -40.23 12.39 0.79
N ALA A 710 -40.11 11.15 0.31
CA ALA A 710 -38.93 10.73 -0.43
C ALA A 710 -38.80 11.52 -1.74
N GLU A 711 -37.60 12.02 -2.04
CA GLU A 711 -37.28 12.82 -3.21
C GLU A 711 -36.44 12.02 -4.20
N LYS A 712 -36.60 12.27 -5.50
CA LYS A 712 -35.75 11.67 -6.54
C LYS A 712 -34.35 12.30 -6.49
N LEU A 713 -33.32 11.48 -6.60
CA LEU A 713 -31.92 11.92 -6.55
C LEU A 713 -31.22 11.63 -7.89
N ASP A 714 -30.87 12.69 -8.62
CA ASP A 714 -30.35 12.61 -10.00
C ASP A 714 -28.86 12.99 -10.14
N PHE A 715 -28.11 13.07 -9.02
CA PHE A 715 -26.70 13.50 -9.01
C PHE A 715 -25.72 12.49 -9.63
N LEU A 716 -26.16 11.25 -9.88
CA LEU A 716 -25.44 10.25 -10.66
C LEU A 716 -26.38 9.66 -11.74
N PRO A 717 -26.30 10.12 -13.00
CA PRO A 717 -27.27 9.78 -14.06
C PRO A 717 -27.46 8.28 -14.35
N GLY A 718 -26.47 7.45 -14.02
CA GLY A 718 -26.53 5.99 -14.18
C GLY A 718 -27.37 5.25 -13.12
N PHE A 719 -27.84 5.94 -12.08
CA PHE A 719 -28.59 5.33 -10.97
C PHE A 719 -29.99 5.95 -10.82
N ALA A 720 -30.96 5.10 -10.49
CA ALA A 720 -32.32 5.51 -10.16
C ALA A 720 -32.48 5.61 -8.64
N PHE A 721 -32.02 6.71 -8.05
CA PHE A 721 -32.05 6.90 -6.60
C PHE A 721 -33.28 7.68 -6.12
N GLU A 722 -33.70 7.36 -4.90
CA GLU A 722 -34.59 8.18 -4.08
C GLU A 722 -33.96 8.37 -2.70
N GLY A 723 -34.32 9.46 -2.03
CA GLY A 723 -33.77 9.80 -0.72
C GLY A 723 -34.80 10.35 0.24
N PHE A 724 -34.67 10.01 1.52
CA PHE A 724 -35.53 10.53 2.59
C PHE A 724 -34.69 10.92 3.81
N ALA A 725 -35.23 11.81 4.64
CA ALA A 725 -34.55 12.34 5.83
C ALA A 725 -34.20 11.24 6.85
N ASN A 726 -33.06 11.38 7.52
CA ASN A 726 -32.57 10.43 8.51
C ASN A 726 -32.45 11.10 9.90
N ARG A 727 -33.23 10.62 10.89
CA ARG A 727 -33.15 11.00 12.31
C ARG A 727 -33.11 12.53 12.50
N ASP A 728 -32.26 13.02 13.42
CA ASP A 728 -32.07 14.44 13.71
C ASP A 728 -30.75 14.94 13.10
N SER A 729 -30.83 15.98 12.30
CA SER A 729 -29.67 16.66 11.68
C SER A 729 -29.26 17.93 12.40
N LEU A 730 -30.03 18.42 13.39
CA LEU A 730 -29.80 19.74 14.00
C LEU A 730 -28.53 19.78 14.87
N ASP A 731 -28.23 18.69 15.59
CA ASP A 731 -27.02 18.58 16.42
C ASP A 731 -25.73 18.82 15.60
N TYR A 732 -25.78 18.59 14.29
CA TYR A 732 -24.63 18.76 13.40
C TYR A 732 -24.27 20.21 13.10
N VAL A 733 -25.18 21.17 13.34
CA VAL A 733 -24.85 22.60 13.21
C VAL A 733 -23.71 22.95 14.17
N ASP A 734 -23.85 22.55 15.43
CA ASP A 734 -22.86 22.80 16.47
C ASP A 734 -21.66 21.86 16.35
N HIS A 735 -21.89 20.57 16.08
CA HIS A 735 -20.80 19.59 15.98
C HIS A 735 -19.83 19.88 14.84
N TYR A 736 -20.32 20.39 13.71
CA TYR A 736 -19.49 20.75 12.56
C TYR A 736 -19.02 22.20 12.56
N GLY A 737 -19.50 23.03 13.50
CA GLY A 737 -19.10 24.43 13.59
C GLY A 737 -19.58 25.28 12.41
N ILE A 738 -20.79 25.02 11.91
CA ILE A 738 -21.41 25.74 10.77
C ILE A 738 -22.69 26.48 11.18
N PRO A 739 -22.67 27.35 12.21
CA PRO A 739 -23.86 28.10 12.64
C PRO A 739 -24.40 29.05 11.56
N GLU A 740 -23.60 29.36 10.54
CA GLU A 740 -23.98 30.19 9.40
C GLU A 740 -24.80 29.47 8.32
N ALA A 741 -24.92 28.14 8.40
CA ALA A 741 -25.69 27.36 7.45
C ALA A 741 -27.20 27.55 7.66
N ALA A 742 -27.90 27.92 6.58
CA ALA A 742 -29.36 28.01 6.57
C ALA A 742 -30.02 26.64 6.35
N THR A 743 -29.30 25.67 5.81
CA THR A 743 -29.80 24.31 5.56
C THR A 743 -28.77 23.29 6.03
N VAL A 744 -29.20 22.35 6.87
CA VAL A 744 -28.41 21.21 7.35
C VAL A 744 -29.31 19.98 7.33
N PHE A 745 -29.03 19.08 6.41
CA PHE A 745 -29.86 17.91 6.11
C PHE A 745 -28.99 16.65 5.98
N ARG A 746 -29.40 15.57 6.64
CA ARG A 746 -28.85 14.22 6.44
C ARG A 746 -29.97 13.26 6.03
N GLY A 747 -29.70 12.41 5.04
CA GLY A 747 -30.69 11.52 4.44
C GLY A 747 -30.13 10.16 4.05
N THR A 748 -31.04 9.22 3.83
CA THR A 748 -30.73 7.85 3.38
C THR A 748 -31.06 7.70 1.90
N ILE A 749 -30.19 7.04 1.14
CA ILE A 749 -30.41 6.70 -0.28
C ILE A 749 -31.00 5.29 -0.39
N ARG A 750 -31.99 5.13 -1.27
CA ARG A 750 -32.52 3.85 -1.76
C ARG A 750 -32.70 3.90 -3.28
N TYR A 751 -32.91 2.74 -3.90
CA TYR A 751 -33.36 2.71 -5.29
C TYR A 751 -34.83 3.11 -5.35
N SER A 752 -35.21 3.80 -6.43
CA SER A 752 -36.57 4.26 -6.67
C SER A 752 -37.58 3.12 -6.44
N GLY A 753 -38.69 3.40 -5.77
CA GLY A 753 -39.77 2.43 -5.47
C GLY A 753 -39.64 1.70 -4.14
N TYR A 754 -38.48 1.73 -3.47
CA TYR A 754 -38.30 1.14 -2.14
C TYR A 754 -39.27 1.76 -1.12
N SER A 755 -39.31 3.09 -1.04
CA SER A 755 -40.08 3.86 -0.07
C SER A 755 -41.58 3.60 -0.23
N ASP A 756 -42.05 3.53 -1.48
CA ASP A 756 -43.45 3.22 -1.80
C ASP A 756 -43.84 1.80 -1.37
N HIS A 757 -42.99 0.81 -1.62
CA HIS A 757 -43.26 -0.58 -1.25
C HIS A 757 -43.21 -0.80 0.27
N ILE A 758 -42.24 -0.20 0.97
CA ILE A 758 -42.19 -0.24 2.44
C ILE A 758 -43.41 0.46 3.06
N LEU A 759 -43.87 1.58 2.49
CA LEU A 759 -45.08 2.25 2.97
C LEU A 759 -46.30 1.32 2.91
N GLY A 760 -46.40 0.48 1.88
CA GLY A 760 -47.40 -0.59 1.82
C GLY A 760 -47.30 -1.58 3.00
N LEU A 761 -46.09 -2.02 3.35
CA LEU A 761 -45.87 -2.92 4.50
C LEU A 761 -46.25 -2.26 5.82
N ILE A 762 -45.98 -0.95 5.97
CA ILE A 762 -46.38 -0.16 7.14
C ILE A 762 -47.91 -0.09 7.24
N GLN A 763 -48.62 0.21 6.14
CA GLN A 763 -50.08 0.35 6.09
C GLN A 763 -50.84 -0.94 6.45
N VAL A 764 -50.25 -2.10 6.15
CA VAL A 764 -50.80 -3.41 6.54
C VAL A 764 -50.44 -3.77 8.00
N GLY A 765 -49.47 -3.09 8.61
CA GLY A 765 -49.08 -3.32 10.01
C GLY A 765 -47.92 -4.31 10.18
N LEU A 766 -47.17 -4.61 9.12
CA LEU A 766 -46.01 -5.52 9.19
C LEU A 766 -44.78 -4.89 9.83
N ILE A 767 -44.69 -3.56 9.83
CA ILE A 767 -43.59 -2.80 10.46
C ILE A 767 -44.08 -2.22 11.79
N SER A 768 -44.54 -3.10 12.68
CA SER A 768 -45.00 -2.75 14.04
C SER A 768 -44.17 -3.46 15.10
N GLN A 769 -43.84 -2.72 16.16
CA GLN A 769 -43.15 -3.26 17.34
C GLN A 769 -44.13 -3.85 18.37
N GLU A 770 -45.43 -3.59 18.21
CA GLU A 770 -46.44 -4.09 19.13
C GLU A 770 -46.55 -5.62 19.06
N PRO A 771 -46.54 -6.34 20.19
CA PRO A 771 -46.79 -7.77 20.21
C PRO A 771 -48.11 -8.13 19.54
N HIS A 772 -48.11 -9.18 18.72
CA HIS A 772 -49.32 -9.62 18.02
C HIS A 772 -49.72 -11.04 18.49
N PRO A 773 -50.98 -11.29 18.90
CA PRO A 773 -51.40 -12.59 19.45
C PRO A 773 -51.06 -13.80 18.57
N CYS A 774 -51.24 -13.68 17.25
CA CYS A 774 -50.91 -14.75 16.29
C CYS A 774 -49.40 -15.07 16.18
N LEU A 775 -48.53 -14.17 16.65
CA LEU A 775 -47.08 -14.32 16.62
C LEU A 775 -46.50 -14.75 17.97
N HIS A 776 -47.33 -15.17 18.92
CA HIS A 776 -46.86 -15.77 20.16
C HIS A 776 -46.11 -17.08 19.88
N VAL A 777 -44.90 -17.24 20.45
CA VAL A 777 -43.99 -18.36 20.15
C VAL A 777 -44.62 -19.73 20.48
N GLY A 778 -45.47 -19.80 21.50
CA GLY A 778 -46.22 -21.02 21.86
C GLY A 778 -47.61 -21.16 21.22
N GLY A 779 -48.00 -20.30 20.28
CA GLY A 779 -49.31 -20.35 19.60
C GLY A 779 -49.37 -21.35 18.43
N PRO A 780 -50.56 -21.65 17.88
CA PRO A 780 -50.73 -22.60 16.77
C PRO A 780 -50.07 -22.10 15.48
N ASP A 781 -49.49 -22.99 14.69
CA ASP A 781 -48.82 -22.64 13.42
C ASP A 781 -49.77 -21.91 12.46
N ILE A 782 -49.25 -20.88 11.79
CA ILE A 782 -49.99 -20.06 10.83
C ILE A 782 -49.15 -19.87 9.57
N THR A 783 -49.81 -19.73 8.42
CA THR A 783 -49.17 -19.36 7.16
C THR A 783 -49.07 -17.84 7.00
N TRP A 784 -48.19 -17.37 6.11
CA TRP A 784 -48.09 -15.95 5.77
C TRP A 784 -49.42 -15.39 5.26
N ARG A 785 -50.13 -16.15 4.41
CA ARG A 785 -51.47 -15.79 3.95
C ARG A 785 -52.46 -15.62 5.10
N GLN A 786 -52.49 -16.56 6.06
CA GLN A 786 -53.36 -16.47 7.23
C GLN A 786 -53.02 -15.25 8.08
N PHE A 787 -51.73 -14.98 8.28
CA PHE A 787 -51.29 -13.81 9.04
C PHE A 787 -51.69 -12.49 8.36
N MET A 788 -51.54 -12.40 7.02
CA MET A 788 -52.00 -11.24 6.25
C MET A 788 -53.52 -11.06 6.33
N CYS A 789 -54.31 -12.14 6.28
CA CYS A 789 -55.75 -12.08 6.53
C CYS A 789 -56.05 -11.50 7.91
N THR A 790 -55.33 -11.93 8.95
CA THR A 790 -55.50 -11.39 10.31
C THR A 790 -55.18 -9.90 10.40
N LEU A 791 -54.08 -9.44 9.78
CA LEU A 791 -53.71 -8.02 9.76
C LEU A 791 -54.76 -7.14 9.05
N LEU A 792 -55.49 -7.72 8.10
CA LEU A 792 -56.61 -7.06 7.41
C LEU A 792 -57.95 -7.16 8.16
N GLY A 793 -58.00 -7.88 9.28
CA GLY A 793 -59.24 -8.13 10.03
C GLY A 793 -60.18 -9.16 9.38
N ILE A 794 -59.67 -10.01 8.49
CA ILE A 794 -60.44 -11.06 7.82
C ILE A 794 -60.45 -12.32 8.69
N THR A 795 -61.65 -12.80 9.02
CA THR A 795 -61.85 -13.99 9.87
C THR A 795 -62.00 -15.29 9.08
N ASP A 796 -62.31 -15.23 7.78
CA ASP A 796 -62.38 -16.40 6.90
C ASP A 796 -61.07 -16.57 6.12
N PHE A 797 -60.26 -17.55 6.54
CA PHE A 797 -58.97 -17.86 5.92
C PHE A 797 -59.10 -18.58 4.56
N ASN A 798 -60.31 -19.02 4.17
CA ASN A 798 -60.57 -19.61 2.85
C ASN A 798 -60.90 -18.56 1.77
N ILE A 799 -60.75 -17.27 2.07
CA ILE A 799 -60.98 -16.18 1.12
C ILE A 799 -60.29 -16.43 -0.24
N PHE A 800 -61.04 -16.28 -1.33
CA PHE A 800 -60.47 -16.40 -2.67
C PHE A 800 -59.27 -15.46 -2.86
N TYR A 801 -58.21 -15.96 -3.50
CA TYR A 801 -56.94 -15.24 -3.65
C TYR A 801 -57.11 -13.83 -4.27
N GLY A 802 -57.97 -13.70 -5.28
CA GLY A 802 -58.29 -12.40 -5.88
C GLY A 802 -58.97 -11.41 -4.92
N ASN A 803 -59.83 -11.89 -4.02
CA ASN A 803 -60.49 -11.04 -3.03
C ASN A 803 -59.52 -10.56 -1.95
N LEU A 804 -58.58 -11.41 -1.53
CA LEU A 804 -57.50 -11.01 -0.63
C LEU A 804 -56.65 -9.89 -1.24
N LYS A 805 -56.30 -10.01 -2.52
CA LYS A 805 -55.56 -8.95 -3.25
C LYS A 805 -56.35 -7.64 -3.34
N ASN A 806 -57.66 -7.70 -3.53
CA ASN A 806 -58.51 -6.51 -3.55
C ASN A 806 -58.55 -5.81 -2.17
N GLN A 807 -58.62 -6.57 -1.07
CA GLN A 807 -58.55 -5.99 0.27
C GLN A 807 -57.20 -5.34 0.57
N LEU A 808 -56.09 -5.97 0.13
CA LEU A 808 -54.76 -5.38 0.20
C LEU A 808 -54.66 -4.10 -0.63
N PHE A 809 -55.24 -4.09 -1.83
CA PHE A 809 -55.27 -2.93 -2.69
C PHE A 809 -55.96 -1.74 -2.02
N GLU A 810 -57.12 -1.94 -1.39
CA GLU A 810 -57.80 -0.89 -0.63
C GLU A 810 -56.97 -0.44 0.59
N ARG A 811 -56.43 -1.38 1.38
CA ARG A 811 -55.63 -1.07 2.59
C ARG A 811 -54.34 -0.32 2.28
N THR A 812 -53.74 -0.56 1.12
CA THR A 812 -52.45 0.02 0.71
C THR A 812 -52.60 1.29 -0.14
N GLY A 813 -53.76 1.97 -0.07
CA GLY A 813 -53.99 3.23 -0.78
C GLY A 813 -54.19 3.08 -2.29
N ARG A 814 -54.76 1.96 -2.74
CA ARG A 814 -55.08 1.66 -4.14
C ARG A 814 -53.87 1.69 -5.09
N ASN A 815 -52.74 1.19 -4.60
CA ASN A 815 -51.51 1.08 -5.39
C ASN A 815 -51.20 -0.39 -5.73
N ALA A 816 -51.33 -0.74 -7.01
CA ALA A 816 -51.11 -2.10 -7.50
C ALA A 816 -49.64 -2.56 -7.34
N SER A 817 -48.67 -1.65 -7.38
CA SER A 817 -47.25 -1.95 -7.18
C SER A 817 -46.97 -2.46 -5.78
N ARG A 818 -47.59 -1.85 -4.75
CA ARG A 818 -47.47 -2.28 -3.35
C ARG A 818 -47.99 -3.69 -3.13
N VAL A 819 -49.17 -4.00 -3.68
CA VAL A 819 -49.76 -5.34 -3.58
C VAL A 819 -48.90 -6.38 -4.29
N LYS A 820 -48.42 -6.06 -5.50
CA LYS A 820 -47.51 -6.92 -6.25
C LYS A 820 -46.21 -7.17 -5.50
N ALA A 821 -45.62 -6.15 -4.87
CA ALA A 821 -44.41 -6.32 -4.09
C ALA A 821 -44.60 -7.29 -2.90
N MET A 822 -45.74 -7.24 -2.21
CA MET A 822 -46.05 -8.20 -1.14
C MET A 822 -46.24 -9.63 -1.65
N GLU A 823 -46.87 -9.78 -2.81
CA GLU A 823 -47.05 -11.06 -3.49
C GLU A 823 -45.68 -11.66 -3.90
N ASP A 824 -44.85 -10.88 -4.57
CA ASP A 824 -43.52 -11.29 -5.04
C ASP A 824 -42.55 -11.58 -3.87
N LEU A 825 -42.73 -10.93 -2.71
CA LEU A 825 -42.00 -11.23 -1.48
C LEU A 825 -42.45 -12.56 -0.82
N GLY A 826 -43.56 -13.16 -1.25
CA GLY A 826 -44.10 -14.40 -0.70
C GLY A 826 -45.01 -14.21 0.52
N LEU A 827 -45.41 -12.97 0.84
CA LEU A 827 -46.23 -12.66 2.02
C LEU A 827 -47.68 -13.17 1.89
N LEU A 828 -48.10 -13.60 0.70
CA LEU A 828 -49.42 -14.19 0.45
C LEU A 828 -49.35 -15.72 0.25
N SER A 829 -48.23 -16.34 0.59
CA SER A 829 -48.00 -17.78 0.41
C SER A 829 -48.53 -18.61 1.58
N GLU A 830 -48.62 -19.92 1.35
CA GLU A 830 -48.94 -20.91 2.39
C GLU A 830 -47.69 -21.35 3.20
N GLU A 831 -46.57 -20.63 3.08
CA GLU A 831 -45.38 -20.88 3.90
C GLU A 831 -45.67 -20.54 5.37
N LEU A 832 -45.20 -21.40 6.28
CA LEU A 832 -45.36 -21.20 7.73
C LEU A 832 -44.56 -19.99 8.22
N VAL A 833 -45.16 -19.21 9.11
CA VAL A 833 -44.53 -18.07 9.77
C VAL A 833 -43.65 -18.55 10.92
N VAL A 834 -42.36 -18.20 10.90
CA VAL A 834 -41.48 -18.34 12.07
C VAL A 834 -41.71 -17.15 12.99
N LYS A 835 -42.24 -17.40 14.18
CA LYS A 835 -42.80 -16.37 15.06
C LYS A 835 -41.75 -15.76 16.00
N TYR A 836 -41.71 -14.43 16.05
CA TYR A 836 -40.83 -13.66 16.94
C TYR A 836 -41.60 -12.66 17.83
N GLY A 837 -42.84 -12.95 18.19
CA GLY A 837 -43.64 -12.15 19.14
C GLY A 837 -44.32 -10.91 18.55
N ASN A 838 -43.63 -10.17 17.68
CA ASN A 838 -44.17 -8.98 17.00
C ASN A 838 -43.96 -9.04 15.47
N PRO A 839 -44.72 -8.23 14.69
CA PRO A 839 -44.65 -8.24 13.23
C PRO A 839 -43.27 -7.88 12.68
N ILE A 840 -42.61 -6.83 13.20
CA ILE A 840 -41.35 -6.35 12.63
C ILE A 840 -40.21 -7.36 12.80
N ASP A 841 -40.10 -8.02 13.94
CA ASP A 841 -39.05 -9.03 14.17
C ASP A 841 -39.30 -10.27 13.33
N THR A 842 -40.58 -10.65 13.17
CA THR A 842 -41.02 -11.77 12.34
C THR A 842 -40.69 -11.54 10.86
N ILE A 843 -41.08 -10.40 10.30
CA ILE A 843 -40.77 -10.08 8.89
C ILE A 843 -39.28 -9.80 8.67
N SER A 844 -38.57 -9.23 9.65
CA SER A 844 -37.12 -9.02 9.56
C SER A 844 -36.37 -10.33 9.33
N GLN A 845 -36.71 -11.38 10.08
CA GLN A 845 -36.09 -12.70 9.94
C GLN A 845 -36.47 -13.39 8.63
N TYR A 846 -37.71 -13.18 8.17
CA TYR A 846 -38.17 -13.69 6.88
C TYR A 846 -37.40 -13.05 5.71
N LEU A 847 -37.30 -11.72 5.72
CA LEU A 847 -36.61 -10.97 4.67
C LEU A 847 -35.09 -11.16 4.73
N ALA A 848 -34.50 -11.39 5.90
CA ALA A 848 -33.07 -11.69 6.06
C ALA A 848 -32.64 -12.86 5.18
N LYS A 849 -33.48 -13.90 5.07
CA LYS A 849 -33.21 -15.10 4.27
C LYS A 849 -33.46 -14.87 2.79
N ARG A 850 -34.58 -14.22 2.45
CA ARG A 850 -35.01 -14.03 1.05
C ARG A 850 -34.23 -12.98 0.29
N LEU A 851 -33.80 -11.92 0.99
CA LEU A 851 -33.06 -10.80 0.41
C LEU A 851 -31.59 -10.79 0.88
N ALA A 852 -31.04 -11.97 1.14
CA ALA A 852 -29.61 -12.16 1.38
C ALA A 852 -28.80 -11.95 0.10
N PHE A 853 -27.52 -11.59 0.24
CA PHE A 853 -26.58 -11.60 -0.88
C PHE A 853 -26.17 -13.03 -1.24
N GLY A 854 -26.19 -13.36 -2.54
CA GLY A 854 -25.65 -14.61 -3.07
C GLY A 854 -24.12 -14.61 -3.17
N PRO A 855 -23.50 -15.75 -3.52
CA PRO A 855 -22.03 -15.88 -3.56
C PRO A 855 -21.33 -14.95 -4.57
N THR A 856 -22.01 -14.63 -5.67
CA THR A 856 -21.48 -13.77 -6.74
C THR A 856 -21.99 -12.33 -6.66
N ASP A 857 -22.95 -12.07 -5.78
CA ASP A 857 -23.55 -10.74 -5.67
C ASP A 857 -22.56 -9.75 -5.05
N ARG A 858 -22.69 -8.48 -5.44
CA ARG A 858 -21.90 -7.38 -4.91
C ARG A 858 -22.83 -6.33 -4.33
N ASP A 859 -22.40 -5.70 -3.24
CA ASP A 859 -23.05 -4.50 -2.71
C ASP A 859 -22.35 -3.24 -3.24
N LEU A 860 -22.95 -2.10 -2.90
CA LEU A 860 -22.57 -0.77 -3.31
C LEU A 860 -22.80 0.16 -2.13
N VAL A 861 -21.84 1.03 -1.88
CA VAL A 861 -21.98 2.19 -0.98
C VAL A 861 -21.92 3.45 -1.82
N VAL A 862 -22.91 4.32 -1.66
CA VAL A 862 -22.92 5.68 -2.23
C VAL A 862 -23.10 6.66 -1.09
N LEU A 863 -22.21 7.64 -1.01
CA LEU A 863 -22.27 8.78 -0.10
C LEU A 863 -22.08 10.05 -0.93
N ARG A 864 -22.96 11.02 -0.72
CA ARG A 864 -22.97 12.32 -1.40
C ARG A 864 -23.04 13.41 -0.35
N HIS A 865 -22.09 14.34 -0.36
CA HIS A 865 -22.26 15.66 0.23
C HIS A 865 -22.48 16.68 -0.86
N GLU A 866 -23.35 17.64 -0.57
CA GLU A 866 -23.56 18.84 -1.35
C GLU A 866 -23.45 20.04 -0.41
N VAL A 867 -22.50 20.93 -0.72
CA VAL A 867 -22.12 22.06 0.11
C VAL A 867 -22.26 23.33 -0.72
N ASP A 868 -23.17 24.22 -0.34
CA ASP A 868 -23.28 25.56 -0.92
C ASP A 868 -22.36 26.50 -0.13
N ILE A 869 -21.40 27.11 -0.83
CA ILE A 869 -20.33 27.90 -0.27
C ILE A 869 -20.42 29.34 -0.78
N LEU A 870 -20.40 30.30 0.14
CA LEU A 870 -20.25 31.72 -0.17
C LEU A 870 -18.83 32.18 0.18
N TRP A 871 -18.07 32.56 -0.84
CA TRP A 871 -16.71 33.09 -0.67
C TRP A 871 -16.71 34.60 -0.33
N PRO A 872 -15.60 35.15 0.21
CA PRO A 872 -15.48 36.58 0.52
C PRO A 872 -15.75 37.52 -0.66
N ASP A 873 -15.41 37.09 -1.87
CA ASP A 873 -15.60 37.79 -3.15
C ASP A 873 -17.04 37.75 -3.68
N GLN A 874 -18.01 37.26 -2.87
CA GLN A 874 -19.41 37.04 -3.23
C GLN A 874 -19.65 35.93 -4.27
N ARG A 875 -18.62 35.13 -4.58
CA ARG A 875 -18.78 33.97 -5.45
C ARG A 875 -19.54 32.85 -4.73
N HIS A 876 -20.54 32.31 -5.42
CA HIS A 876 -21.28 31.13 -5.00
C HIS A 876 -20.70 29.88 -5.66
N GLU A 877 -20.35 28.90 -4.84
CA GLU A 877 -19.80 27.63 -5.24
C GLU A 877 -20.66 26.49 -4.67
N LEU A 878 -21.19 25.64 -5.53
CA LEU A 878 -21.81 24.39 -5.13
C LEU A 878 -20.79 23.26 -5.30
N ARG A 879 -20.32 22.74 -4.17
CA ARG A 879 -19.33 21.66 -4.10
C ARG A 879 -20.00 20.33 -3.78
N GLY A 880 -19.69 19.33 -4.59
CA GLY A 880 -20.22 17.99 -4.48
C GLY A 880 -19.14 16.97 -4.17
N ILE A 881 -19.27 16.24 -3.07
CA ILE A 881 -18.31 15.21 -2.64
C ILE A 881 -18.97 13.84 -2.76
N ASN A 882 -18.44 12.97 -3.62
CA ASN A 882 -19.03 11.68 -3.97
C ASN A 882 -18.10 10.54 -3.56
N LEU A 883 -18.56 9.62 -2.72
CA LEU A 883 -17.91 8.34 -2.49
C LEU A 883 -18.79 7.24 -3.05
N VAL A 884 -18.26 6.51 -4.05
CA VAL A 884 -18.90 5.36 -4.66
C VAL A 884 -17.98 4.16 -4.51
N CYS A 885 -18.37 3.18 -3.70
CA CYS A 885 -17.56 2.00 -3.41
C CYS A 885 -18.35 0.73 -3.73
N TYR A 886 -17.84 -0.09 -4.64
CA TYR A 886 -18.39 -1.42 -4.92
C TYR A 886 -17.73 -2.49 -4.06
N GLY A 887 -18.54 -3.45 -3.60
CA GLY A 887 -18.05 -4.65 -2.93
C GLY A 887 -17.39 -5.60 -3.90
N GLN A 888 -16.57 -6.50 -3.36
CA GLN A 888 -16.07 -7.66 -4.08
C GLN A 888 -17.07 -8.81 -3.92
N SER A 889 -17.10 -9.76 -4.86
CA SER A 889 -17.90 -10.98 -4.69
C SER A 889 -17.42 -11.74 -3.46
N SER A 890 -18.31 -12.47 -2.77
CA SER A 890 -17.97 -13.10 -1.49
C SER A 890 -16.90 -14.20 -1.59
N SER A 891 -16.61 -14.69 -2.80
CA SER A 891 -15.47 -15.57 -3.12
C SER A 891 -14.13 -14.86 -3.30
N ALA A 892 -14.13 -13.54 -3.54
CA ALA A 892 -12.96 -12.76 -3.96
C ALA A 892 -12.57 -11.65 -2.98
N GLY A 893 -13.43 -11.28 -2.01
CA GLY A 893 -13.06 -10.31 -0.97
C GLY A 893 -14.23 -9.81 -0.10
N TYR A 894 -14.18 -8.53 0.31
CA TYR A 894 -15.14 -7.94 1.25
C TYR A 894 -16.20 -7.09 0.56
N SER A 895 -17.40 -7.02 1.16
CA SER A 895 -18.46 -6.11 0.73
C SER A 895 -18.05 -4.64 0.96
N ALA A 896 -18.60 -3.71 0.16
CA ALA A 896 -18.39 -2.27 0.33
C ALA A 896 -18.80 -1.81 1.72
N MET A 897 -19.95 -2.29 2.23
CA MET A 897 -20.42 -2.00 3.58
C MET A 897 -19.43 -2.48 4.65
N ALA A 898 -18.92 -3.72 4.52
CA ALA A 898 -17.94 -4.24 5.48
C ALA A 898 -16.65 -3.42 5.48
N ARG A 899 -16.15 -3.03 4.29
CA ARG A 899 -14.92 -2.21 4.17
C ARG A 899 -15.11 -0.81 4.73
N THR A 900 -16.19 -0.14 4.33
CA THR A 900 -16.46 1.26 4.70
C THR A 900 -16.92 1.44 6.15
N VAL A 901 -17.33 0.37 6.85
CA VAL A 901 -17.56 0.40 8.31
C VAL A 901 -16.37 -0.15 9.08
N GLY A 902 -15.82 -1.28 8.65
CA GLY A 902 -14.76 -1.98 9.35
C GLY A 902 -13.41 -1.25 9.33
N TYR A 903 -12.97 -0.73 8.17
CA TYR A 903 -11.68 -0.05 8.11
C TYR A 903 -11.63 1.24 8.96
N PRO A 904 -12.63 2.14 8.95
CA PRO A 904 -12.63 3.29 9.86
C PRO A 904 -12.53 2.87 11.33
N ALA A 905 -13.28 1.85 11.76
CA ALA A 905 -13.23 1.35 13.14
C ALA A 905 -11.86 0.74 13.48
N ALA A 906 -11.25 -0.01 12.55
CA ALA A 906 -9.93 -0.60 12.72
C ALA A 906 -8.83 0.46 12.79
N ILE A 907 -8.90 1.47 11.93
CA ILE A 907 -7.98 2.60 11.91
C ILE A 907 -8.07 3.38 13.22
N ALA A 908 -9.28 3.72 13.68
CA ALA A 908 -9.47 4.39 14.97
C ALA A 908 -8.94 3.55 16.13
N THR A 909 -9.18 2.24 16.12
CA THR A 909 -8.63 1.30 17.12
C THR A 909 -7.10 1.33 17.14
N LYS A 910 -6.44 1.28 15.98
CA LYS A 910 -4.98 1.35 15.89
C LYS A 910 -4.47 2.72 16.37
N MET A 911 -5.15 3.80 16.03
CA MET A 911 -4.80 5.16 16.51
C MET A 911 -4.94 5.30 18.03
N VAL A 912 -5.91 4.62 18.65
CA VAL A 912 -6.00 4.56 20.13
C VAL A 912 -4.84 3.74 20.71
N LEU A 913 -4.54 2.58 20.13
CA LEU A 913 -3.43 1.72 20.58
C LEU A 913 -2.06 2.41 20.50
N ASP A 914 -1.83 3.17 19.43
CA ASP A 914 -0.57 3.86 19.15
C ASP A 914 -0.47 5.21 19.89
N GLY A 915 -1.51 5.59 20.64
CA GLY A 915 -1.56 6.85 21.38
C GLY A 915 -1.67 8.09 20.49
N GLU A 916 -2.18 7.94 19.27
CA GLU A 916 -2.51 9.06 18.37
C GLU A 916 -3.80 9.76 18.82
N ILE A 917 -4.80 9.00 19.26
CA ILE A 917 -6.01 9.54 19.88
C ILE A 917 -5.80 9.59 21.40
N GLN A 918 -5.51 10.78 21.91
CA GLN A 918 -5.20 10.99 23.34
C GLN A 918 -6.35 11.60 24.14
N ARG A 919 -7.36 12.15 23.46
CA ARG A 919 -8.52 12.80 24.10
C ARG A 919 -9.31 11.78 24.92
N LYS A 920 -9.66 12.15 26.15
CA LYS A 920 -10.42 11.30 27.09
C LYS A 920 -11.91 11.59 27.06
N GLY A 921 -12.70 10.64 27.57
CA GLY A 921 -14.16 10.70 27.56
C GLY A 921 -14.79 10.08 26.31
N MET A 922 -16.02 10.49 26.01
CA MET A 922 -16.71 10.18 24.75
C MET A 922 -16.16 11.07 23.63
N VAL A 923 -15.48 10.46 22.65
CA VAL A 923 -14.74 11.12 21.58
C VAL A 923 -15.43 10.92 20.24
N LEU A 924 -15.59 12.01 19.50
CA LEU A 924 -16.11 12.02 18.13
C LEU A 924 -15.00 12.46 17.15
N PRO A 925 -15.03 12.02 15.89
CA PRO A 925 -13.93 12.22 14.94
C PRO A 925 -13.99 13.59 14.24
N PHE A 926 -14.38 14.66 14.93
CA PHE A 926 -14.55 15.99 14.32
C PHE A 926 -13.30 16.86 14.34
N ILE A 927 -12.26 16.47 15.09
CA ILE A 927 -11.02 17.24 15.18
C ILE A 927 -10.02 16.81 14.10
N GLN A 928 -9.25 17.77 13.59
CA GLN A 928 -8.32 17.60 12.49
C GLN A 928 -7.30 16.48 12.71
N ASP A 929 -6.81 16.34 13.94
CA ASP A 929 -5.85 15.30 14.34
C ASP A 929 -6.43 13.89 14.31
N ILE A 930 -7.76 13.74 14.20
CA ILE A 930 -8.44 12.46 14.02
C ILE A 930 -8.84 12.28 12.56
N TYR A 931 -9.62 13.20 11.98
CA TYR A 931 -10.22 12.93 10.66
C TYR A 931 -9.22 12.92 9.51
N ARG A 932 -8.18 13.78 9.50
CA ARG A 932 -7.20 13.80 8.40
C ARG A 932 -6.36 12.52 8.35
N PRO A 933 -5.78 12.02 9.46
CA PRO A 933 -5.10 10.73 9.46
C PRO A 933 -6.03 9.58 9.05
N MET A 934 -7.29 9.59 9.49
CA MET A 934 -8.26 8.57 9.13
C MET A 934 -8.56 8.57 7.63
N LEU A 935 -8.93 9.72 7.03
CA LEU A 935 -9.18 9.85 5.58
C LEU A 935 -7.99 9.39 4.75
N LYS A 936 -6.78 9.77 5.17
CA LYS A 936 -5.55 9.36 4.50
C LYS A 936 -5.34 7.84 4.52
N ARG A 937 -5.59 7.19 5.65
CA ARG A 937 -5.49 5.71 5.78
C ARG A 937 -6.60 5.02 4.99
N LEU A 938 -7.82 5.56 4.99
CA LEU A 938 -8.93 5.06 4.16
C LEU A 938 -8.61 5.14 2.66
N LYS A 939 -7.97 6.23 2.21
CA LYS A 939 -7.49 6.37 0.83
C LYS A 939 -6.48 5.27 0.47
N ALA A 940 -5.63 4.84 1.40
CA ALA A 940 -4.69 3.74 1.18
C ALA A 940 -5.39 2.37 1.04
N GLU A 941 -6.55 2.19 1.68
CA GLU A 941 -7.41 1.01 1.52
C GLU A 941 -8.31 1.09 0.27
N GLY A 942 -8.12 2.11 -0.58
CA GLY A 942 -8.89 2.32 -1.80
C GLY A 942 -10.31 2.84 -1.57
N ILE A 943 -10.58 3.48 -0.42
CA ILE A 943 -11.83 4.18 -0.13
C ILE A 943 -11.57 5.67 -0.36
N VAL A 944 -12.05 6.19 -1.49
CA VAL A 944 -11.76 7.56 -1.96
C VAL A 944 -13.07 8.25 -2.33
N ALA A 945 -13.15 9.54 -2.04
CA ALA A 945 -14.21 10.41 -2.51
C ALA A 945 -13.70 11.30 -3.64
N ASP A 946 -14.54 11.54 -4.64
CA ASP A 946 -14.30 12.46 -5.75
C ASP A 946 -15.05 13.77 -5.53
N GLU A 947 -14.42 14.89 -5.85
CA GLU A 947 -14.99 16.23 -5.70
C GLU A 947 -15.30 16.87 -7.05
N ASN A 948 -16.53 17.36 -7.19
CA ASN A 948 -16.98 18.11 -8.36
C ASN A 948 -17.49 19.48 -7.91
N THR A 949 -17.08 20.54 -8.61
CA THR A 949 -17.45 21.92 -8.25
C THR A 949 -18.19 22.58 -9.40
N SER A 950 -19.29 23.26 -9.08
CA SER A 950 -19.99 24.14 -10.01
C SER A 950 -20.05 25.55 -9.44
N ILE A 951 -19.65 26.54 -10.23
CA ILE A 951 -19.65 27.96 -9.84
C ILE A 951 -20.81 28.61 -10.58
N ALA A 952 -21.76 29.19 -9.84
CA ALA A 952 -22.82 29.99 -10.43
C ALA A 952 -22.22 31.34 -10.84
N VAL A 953 -21.81 31.44 -12.12
CA VAL A 953 -21.54 32.75 -12.72
C VAL A 953 -22.89 33.39 -13.00
N ASN A 954 -23.11 34.58 -12.45
CA ASN A 954 -24.33 35.35 -12.67
C ASN A 954 -24.41 35.71 -14.18
N ASP A 955 -25.18 34.93 -14.93
CA ASP A 955 -25.23 34.88 -16.39
C ASP A 955 -25.91 36.10 -17.05
N LYS A 956 -25.87 37.27 -16.40
CA LYS A 956 -26.51 38.50 -16.90
C LYS A 956 -25.58 39.65 -17.22
N GLN A 957 -24.27 39.49 -17.03
CA GLN A 957 -23.28 40.44 -17.53
C GLN A 957 -22.00 39.69 -17.92
N ASP A 958 -22.02 38.97 -19.04
CA ASP A 958 -20.77 38.59 -19.72
C ASP A 958 -20.49 39.63 -20.82
N PRO A 959 -19.58 40.59 -20.59
CA PRO A 959 -19.26 41.63 -21.58
C PRO A 959 -18.44 41.13 -22.79
N CYS A 960 -18.14 39.83 -22.90
CA CYS A 960 -16.97 39.34 -23.66
C CYS A 960 -17.19 38.31 -24.79
N LEU A 961 -18.33 38.28 -25.50
CA LEU A 961 -18.50 37.41 -26.67
C LEU A 961 -18.57 38.19 -28.00
N GLU A 962 -17.67 37.88 -28.94
CA GLU A 962 -17.66 38.49 -30.28
C GLU A 962 -18.06 37.52 -31.41
N GLN A 963 -17.82 36.20 -31.29
CA GLN A 963 -18.27 35.19 -32.27
C GLN A 963 -18.35 33.76 -31.68
N GLN A 964 -19.40 33.03 -32.08
CA GLN A 964 -19.65 31.61 -31.74
C GLN A 964 -19.71 30.79 -33.03
N ILE A 965 -18.93 29.71 -33.11
CA ILE A 965 -18.93 28.77 -34.25
C ILE A 965 -19.38 27.40 -33.74
N GLU A 966 -20.38 26.83 -34.40
CA GLU A 966 -21.04 25.59 -34.01
C GLU A 966 -20.75 24.48 -35.03
N PHE A 967 -20.27 23.33 -34.56
CA PHE A 967 -20.01 22.15 -35.39
C PHE A 967 -21.08 21.08 -35.11
N GLY A 968 -21.75 20.59 -36.15
CA GLY A 968 -22.84 19.60 -36.03
C GLY A 968 -23.12 18.83 -37.33
N SER A 969 -23.72 17.64 -37.21
CA SER A 969 -24.23 16.82 -38.32
C SER A 969 -25.75 16.69 -38.21
N SER A 970 -26.48 16.91 -39.30
CA SER A 970 -27.95 16.84 -39.33
C SER A 970 -28.54 15.46 -39.03
N ALA A 971 -27.71 14.42 -38.88
CA ALA A 971 -28.14 13.04 -38.65
C ALA A 971 -28.46 12.71 -37.17
N LEU A 972 -27.96 13.48 -36.20
CA LEU A 972 -28.06 13.18 -34.77
C LEU A 972 -28.86 14.22 -33.95
N GLY A 973 -29.50 15.18 -34.61
CA GLY A 973 -30.28 16.25 -33.98
C GLY A 973 -29.72 17.64 -34.30
N SER A 974 -30.45 18.68 -33.91
CA SER A 974 -30.14 20.09 -34.20
C SER A 974 -29.09 20.71 -33.27
N GLU A 975 -28.58 19.96 -32.28
CA GLU A 975 -27.61 20.48 -31.31
C GLU A 975 -26.16 20.31 -31.77
N PRO A 976 -25.31 21.34 -31.65
CA PRO A 976 -23.90 21.24 -31.98
C PRO A 976 -23.13 20.40 -30.96
N PHE A 977 -22.21 19.56 -31.43
CA PHE A 977 -21.39 18.71 -30.55
C PHE A 977 -20.18 19.45 -29.99
N GLU A 978 -19.68 20.44 -30.73
CA GLU A 978 -18.60 21.32 -30.32
C GLU A 978 -18.98 22.78 -30.62
N VAL A 979 -18.81 23.63 -29.60
CA VAL A 979 -19.01 25.07 -29.70
C VAL A 979 -17.68 25.74 -29.41
N LEU A 980 -17.15 26.46 -30.40
CA LEU A 980 -15.99 27.33 -30.22
C LEU A 980 -16.48 28.74 -29.92
N LYS A 981 -16.04 29.28 -28.79
CA LYS A 981 -16.31 30.66 -28.38
C LYS A 981 -15.02 31.46 -28.39
N LEU A 982 -15.01 32.58 -29.11
CA LEU A 982 -13.92 33.55 -29.11
C LEU A 982 -14.20 34.63 -28.06
N HIS A 983 -13.30 34.75 -27.09
CA HIS A 983 -13.37 35.73 -26.02
C HIS A 983 -12.61 37.00 -26.40
N LYS A 984 -13.14 38.15 -25.97
CA LYS A 984 -12.44 39.42 -26.15
C LYS A 984 -11.20 39.52 -25.24
N PRO A 985 -10.15 40.26 -25.64
CA PRO A 985 -8.89 40.32 -24.91
C PRO A 985 -8.99 40.92 -23.48
N GLU A 986 -10.06 41.65 -23.17
CA GLU A 986 -10.31 42.24 -21.85
C GLU A 986 -10.57 41.17 -20.77
N VAL A 987 -10.82 39.91 -21.15
CA VAL A 987 -10.93 38.80 -20.19
C VAL A 987 -9.66 38.64 -19.36
N PHE A 988 -8.49 38.99 -19.92
CA PHE A 988 -7.21 38.93 -19.23
C PHE A 988 -7.04 40.02 -18.16
N ASP A 989 -7.84 41.09 -18.20
CA ASP A 989 -7.77 42.19 -17.24
C ASP A 989 -8.39 41.80 -15.89
N ASN A 990 -9.25 40.77 -15.86
CA ASN A 990 -9.86 40.22 -14.65
C ASN A 990 -8.98 39.21 -13.90
N PHE A 991 -7.82 38.83 -14.47
CA PHE A 991 -6.86 37.95 -13.80
C PHE A 991 -5.78 38.77 -13.08
N GLU A 992 -5.63 38.57 -11.77
CA GLU A 992 -4.51 39.15 -10.99
C GLU A 992 -3.19 38.42 -11.31
N LEU A 993 -2.63 38.74 -12.48
CA LEU A 993 -1.34 38.21 -12.96
C LEU A 993 -0.19 39.12 -12.54
N SER A 994 0.92 38.55 -12.09
CA SER A 994 2.15 39.31 -11.84
C SER A 994 2.71 39.91 -13.14
N ASP A 995 3.41 41.04 -13.04
CA ASP A 995 3.89 41.79 -14.22
C ASP A 995 4.79 40.98 -15.16
N ASP A 996 5.53 40.00 -14.61
CA ASP A 996 6.36 39.09 -15.38
C ASP A 996 5.51 38.11 -16.20
N ILE A 997 4.40 37.61 -15.63
CA ILE A 997 3.47 36.72 -16.34
C ILE A 997 2.73 37.52 -17.42
N LYS A 998 2.29 38.75 -17.12
CA LYS A 998 1.68 39.65 -18.12
C LYS A 998 2.61 39.86 -19.32
N LYS A 999 3.89 40.18 -19.07
CA LYS A 999 4.89 40.33 -20.15
C LYS A 999 5.11 39.06 -20.96
N SER A 1000 5.05 37.89 -20.34
CA SER A 1000 5.26 36.60 -21.03
C SER A 1000 4.09 36.18 -21.92
N LEU A 1001 2.87 36.60 -21.57
CA LEU A 1001 1.64 36.25 -22.29
C LEU A 1001 1.30 37.24 -23.42
N MET A 1002 1.79 38.47 -23.34
CA MET A 1002 1.57 39.47 -24.39
C MET A 1002 2.35 39.14 -25.67
N VAL A 1003 1.69 39.30 -26.82
CA VAL A 1003 2.26 39.07 -28.14
C VAL A 1003 2.46 40.41 -28.86
N LYS A 1004 3.56 40.55 -29.61
CA LYS A 1004 3.78 41.73 -30.47
C LYS A 1004 3.08 41.56 -31.81
N PHE A 1005 2.06 42.38 -32.07
CA PHE A 1005 1.42 42.48 -33.36
C PHE A 1005 1.46 43.94 -33.86
N GLN A 1006 1.94 44.14 -35.10
CA GLN A 1006 2.10 45.48 -35.72
C GLN A 1006 2.77 46.53 -34.80
N ARG A 1007 3.85 46.16 -34.12
CA ARG A 1007 4.63 47.00 -33.18
C ARG A 1007 3.89 47.42 -31.90
N ARG A 1008 2.69 46.90 -31.63
CA ARG A 1008 1.99 47.04 -30.34
C ARG A 1008 2.00 45.71 -29.60
N SER A 1009 2.08 45.79 -28.27
CA SER A 1009 1.94 44.63 -27.40
C SER A 1009 0.45 44.44 -27.15
N CYS A 1010 -0.12 43.28 -27.48
CA CYS A 1010 -1.53 42.98 -27.24
C CYS A 1010 -1.68 41.62 -26.55
N TRP A 1011 -2.80 41.44 -25.86
CA TRP A 1011 -3.20 40.14 -25.35
C TRP A 1011 -3.49 39.16 -26.51
N PRO A 1012 -3.23 37.86 -26.34
CA PRO A 1012 -3.63 36.85 -27.31
C PRO A 1012 -5.16 36.69 -27.31
N SER A 1013 -5.73 36.23 -28.42
CA SER A 1013 -7.14 35.87 -28.45
C SER A 1013 -7.35 34.55 -27.69
N LEU A 1014 -8.36 34.50 -26.82
CA LEU A 1014 -8.73 33.29 -26.10
C LEU A 1014 -9.90 32.60 -26.80
N ILE A 1015 -9.74 31.32 -27.10
CA ILE A 1015 -10.81 30.48 -27.65
C ILE A 1015 -11.11 29.38 -26.64
N THR A 1016 -12.37 29.24 -26.25
CA THR A 1016 -12.82 28.08 -25.48
C THR A 1016 -13.59 27.14 -26.39
N SER A 1017 -13.18 25.88 -26.41
CA SER A 1017 -13.95 24.79 -27.00
C SER A 1017 -14.79 24.12 -25.93
N GLN A 1018 -16.08 24.00 -26.18
CA GLN A 1018 -17.01 23.24 -25.34
C GLN A 1018 -17.54 22.06 -26.14
N VAL A 1019 -17.14 20.85 -25.75
CA VAL A 1019 -17.57 19.60 -26.38
C VAL A 1019 -18.57 18.90 -25.48
N LYS A 1020 -19.76 18.55 -26.00
CA LYS A 1020 -20.70 17.69 -25.28
C LYS A 1020 -20.18 16.26 -25.31
N LEU A 1021 -19.69 15.78 -24.17
CA LEU A 1021 -19.00 14.49 -24.08
C LEU A 1021 -19.89 13.33 -24.55
N GLU A 1022 -21.19 13.35 -24.25
CA GLU A 1022 -22.12 12.30 -24.68
C GLU A 1022 -22.24 12.26 -26.20
N LEU A 1023 -22.40 13.42 -26.84
CA LEU A 1023 -22.44 13.50 -28.31
C LEU A 1023 -21.10 13.12 -28.92
N ALA A 1024 -19.98 13.61 -28.39
CA ALA A 1024 -18.65 13.26 -28.85
C ALA A 1024 -18.37 11.76 -28.73
N VAL A 1025 -18.80 11.12 -27.64
CA VAL A 1025 -18.73 9.68 -27.45
C VAL A 1025 -19.65 8.97 -28.45
N CYS A 1026 -20.88 9.45 -28.71
CA CYS A 1026 -21.73 8.90 -29.76
C CYS A 1026 -21.09 9.03 -31.15
N PHE A 1027 -20.44 10.14 -31.47
CA PHE A 1027 -19.66 10.38 -32.70
C PHE A 1027 -18.33 9.62 -32.76
N PHE A 1028 -17.87 9.04 -31.65
CA PHE A 1028 -16.73 8.15 -31.62
C PHE A 1028 -17.15 6.68 -31.70
N LEU A 1029 -18.25 6.32 -31.03
CA LEU A 1029 -18.89 5.00 -31.11
C LEU A 1029 -19.44 4.74 -32.52
N THR A 1030 -19.94 5.79 -33.18
CA THR A 1030 -20.32 5.78 -34.59
C THR A 1030 -19.22 6.48 -35.39
N ASP A 1031 -18.75 5.92 -36.49
CA ASP A 1031 -17.70 6.50 -37.33
C ASP A 1031 -18.26 7.64 -38.22
N ALA A 1032 -18.83 8.67 -37.59
CA ALA A 1032 -19.80 9.59 -38.21
C ALA A 1032 -19.22 10.97 -38.57
N PHE A 1033 -17.90 11.13 -38.64
CA PHE A 1033 -17.29 12.45 -38.89
C PHE A 1033 -17.61 13.02 -40.29
N PHE A 1034 -18.01 12.19 -41.28
CA PHE A 1034 -18.17 12.61 -42.69
C PHE A 1034 -19.24 11.84 -43.51
N ILE A 1035 -20.36 11.41 -42.93
CA ILE A 1035 -21.34 10.62 -43.71
C ILE A 1035 -22.18 11.53 -44.63
N ARG A 1036 -21.89 11.47 -45.94
CA ARG A 1036 -22.60 12.14 -47.06
C ARG A 1036 -23.84 11.39 -47.59
N ASN A 1037 -24.19 10.21 -47.08
CA ASN A 1037 -25.20 9.34 -47.69
C ASN A 1037 -26.45 9.09 -46.81
N LYS A 1038 -27.63 9.16 -47.45
CA LYS A 1038 -28.98 9.07 -46.87
C LYS A 1038 -29.46 7.63 -46.52
N ALA A 1039 -28.58 6.65 -46.32
CA ALA A 1039 -28.98 5.28 -46.02
C ALA A 1039 -29.12 5.05 -44.49
N PRO A 1040 -30.18 4.36 -44.00
CA PRO A 1040 -30.40 4.12 -42.57
C PRO A 1040 -29.56 2.94 -42.05
N VAL A 1041 -28.23 3.06 -42.13
CA VAL A 1041 -27.27 2.02 -41.72
C VAL A 1041 -26.45 2.53 -40.53
N LEU A 1042 -26.45 1.78 -39.42
CA LEU A 1042 -25.68 2.12 -38.23
C LEU A 1042 -24.18 1.96 -38.50
N SER A 1043 -23.43 3.06 -38.52
CA SER A 1043 -22.00 3.04 -38.86
C SER A 1043 -21.13 2.89 -37.61
N LEU A 1044 -21.19 1.73 -36.94
CA LEU A 1044 -20.32 1.47 -35.79
C LEU A 1044 -18.83 1.55 -36.18
N HIS A 1045 -18.02 2.12 -35.30
CA HIS A 1045 -16.58 2.15 -35.45
C HIS A 1045 -16.02 0.72 -35.49
N LYS A 1046 -15.09 0.46 -36.42
CA LYS A 1046 -14.62 -0.91 -36.76
C LYS A 1046 -14.00 -1.62 -35.56
N SER A 1047 -13.29 -0.89 -34.70
CA SER A 1047 -12.66 -1.42 -33.47
C SER A 1047 -13.63 -1.61 -32.30
N LEU A 1048 -14.85 -1.06 -32.39
CA LEU A 1048 -15.84 -1.08 -31.31
C LEU A 1048 -17.09 -1.90 -31.66
N ALA A 1049 -17.22 -2.31 -32.93
CA ALA A 1049 -18.31 -3.14 -33.38
C ALA A 1049 -18.30 -4.50 -32.63
N PRO A 1050 -19.39 -4.88 -31.96
CA PRO A 1050 -19.45 -6.13 -31.19
C PRO A 1050 -19.29 -7.37 -32.09
N PHE A 1051 -19.64 -7.23 -33.37
CA PHE A 1051 -19.35 -8.19 -34.43
C PHE A 1051 -18.72 -7.46 -35.62
N ALA A 1052 -17.48 -7.82 -35.94
CA ALA A 1052 -16.68 -7.20 -36.99
C ALA A 1052 -16.94 -7.83 -38.37
N VAL A 1053 -17.30 -9.12 -38.41
CA VAL A 1053 -17.54 -9.86 -39.66
C VAL A 1053 -18.79 -10.73 -39.60
N GLY A 1054 -19.51 -10.81 -40.72
CA GLY A 1054 -20.63 -11.71 -40.93
C GLY A 1054 -20.38 -12.60 -42.15
N VAL A 1055 -20.87 -13.84 -42.13
CA VAL A 1055 -20.73 -14.77 -43.25
C VAL A 1055 -22.12 -15.11 -43.81
N VAL A 1056 -22.33 -14.75 -45.07
CA VAL A 1056 -23.57 -14.90 -45.84
C VAL A 1056 -23.37 -16.02 -46.86
N VAL A 1057 -24.38 -16.88 -47.03
CA VAL A 1057 -24.36 -18.00 -47.97
C VAL A 1057 -25.37 -17.72 -49.08
N GLU A 1058 -24.92 -17.76 -50.34
CA GLU A 1058 -25.70 -17.44 -51.54
C GLU A 1058 -25.74 -18.59 -52.56
N GLY A 1059 -25.38 -19.81 -52.17
CA GLY A 1059 -25.31 -20.96 -53.07
C GLY A 1059 -26.63 -21.67 -53.35
N SER A 1060 -26.58 -22.66 -54.24
CA SER A 1060 -27.76 -23.41 -54.66
C SER A 1060 -28.29 -24.35 -53.56
N PRO A 1061 -29.60 -24.68 -53.56
CA PRO A 1061 -30.19 -25.55 -52.54
C PRO A 1061 -29.56 -26.95 -52.46
N THR A 1062 -28.94 -27.41 -53.55
CA THR A 1062 -28.33 -28.73 -53.67
C THR A 1062 -27.00 -28.83 -52.91
N ARG A 1063 -26.30 -27.71 -52.66
CA ARG A 1063 -25.01 -27.66 -51.94
C ARG A 1063 -25.07 -26.93 -50.60
N ALA A 1064 -26.29 -26.67 -50.11
CA ALA A 1064 -26.52 -25.86 -48.91
C ALA A 1064 -25.84 -26.43 -47.64
N VAL A 1065 -25.74 -27.76 -47.51
CA VAL A 1065 -25.09 -28.41 -46.36
C VAL A 1065 -23.58 -28.13 -46.35
N GLU A 1066 -22.93 -28.25 -47.50
CA GLU A 1066 -21.48 -28.08 -47.66
C GLU A 1066 -21.06 -26.63 -47.43
N LEU A 1067 -21.88 -25.68 -47.91
CA LEU A 1067 -21.67 -24.25 -47.68
C LEU A 1067 -21.88 -23.86 -46.21
N GLU A 1068 -22.85 -24.49 -45.54
CA GLU A 1068 -23.09 -24.27 -44.12
C GLU A 1068 -21.96 -24.82 -43.25
N ASP A 1069 -21.38 -25.96 -43.62
CA ASP A 1069 -20.21 -26.49 -42.93
C ASP A 1069 -18.96 -25.62 -43.15
N LEU A 1070 -18.76 -25.09 -44.37
CA LEU A 1070 -17.71 -24.11 -44.63
C LEU A 1070 -17.92 -22.81 -43.82
N ARG A 1071 -19.17 -22.32 -43.72
CA ARG A 1071 -19.54 -21.16 -42.90
C ARG A 1071 -19.19 -21.37 -41.43
N ARG A 1072 -19.45 -22.57 -40.89
CA ARG A 1072 -19.12 -22.96 -39.51
C ARG A 1072 -17.61 -23.02 -39.30
N LEU A 1073 -16.87 -23.62 -40.22
CA LEU A 1073 -15.41 -23.73 -40.16
C LEU A 1073 -14.75 -22.36 -40.13
N MET A 1074 -15.11 -21.47 -41.06
CA MET A 1074 -14.56 -20.10 -41.11
C MET A 1074 -14.90 -19.31 -39.84
N SER A 1075 -16.11 -19.50 -39.30
CA SER A 1075 -16.51 -18.82 -38.05
C SER A 1075 -15.71 -19.31 -36.84
N LEU A 1076 -15.32 -20.58 -36.80
CA LEU A 1076 -14.40 -21.10 -35.77
C LEU A 1076 -13.00 -20.50 -35.95
N GLU A 1077 -12.52 -20.39 -37.18
CA GLU A 1077 -11.22 -19.81 -37.50
C GLU A 1077 -11.13 -18.33 -37.13
N PHE A 1078 -12.19 -17.55 -37.40
CA PHE A 1078 -12.29 -16.15 -36.95
C PHE A 1078 -12.26 -16.04 -35.43
N LYS A 1079 -13.00 -16.90 -34.71
CA LYS A 1079 -12.96 -16.93 -33.24
C LYS A 1079 -11.57 -17.26 -32.71
N GLN A 1080 -10.88 -18.27 -33.27
CA GLN A 1080 -9.51 -18.61 -32.88
C GLN A 1080 -8.53 -17.46 -33.14
N SER A 1081 -8.75 -16.73 -34.23
CA SER A 1081 -7.98 -15.54 -34.59
C SER A 1081 -8.40 -14.25 -33.87
N LYS A 1082 -9.30 -14.34 -32.88
CA LYS A 1082 -9.85 -13.22 -32.10
C LYS A 1082 -10.57 -12.14 -32.93
N ILE A 1083 -11.14 -12.53 -34.07
CA ILE A 1083 -12.00 -11.66 -34.90
C ILE A 1083 -13.45 -11.85 -34.44
N PRO A 1084 -14.15 -10.80 -33.97
CA PRO A 1084 -15.55 -10.91 -33.56
C PRO A 1084 -16.44 -11.25 -34.76
N VAL A 1085 -17.01 -12.45 -34.79
CA VAL A 1085 -17.89 -12.94 -35.87
C VAL A 1085 -19.33 -13.02 -35.39
N LEU A 1086 -20.28 -12.62 -36.24
CA LEU A 1086 -21.71 -12.69 -35.96
C LEU A 1086 -22.13 -14.15 -35.66
N PRO A 1087 -22.90 -14.42 -34.58
CA PRO A 1087 -23.26 -15.77 -34.20
C PRO A 1087 -24.09 -16.50 -35.27
N LEU A 1088 -23.87 -17.80 -35.40
CA LEU A 1088 -24.47 -18.68 -36.42
C LEU A 1088 -25.93 -19.08 -36.13
N CYS A 1089 -26.73 -18.23 -35.49
CA CYS A 1089 -28.07 -18.58 -35.01
C CYS A 1089 -29.17 -18.59 -36.09
N ALA A 1090 -28.95 -17.97 -37.25
CA ALA A 1090 -29.82 -18.04 -38.44
C ALA A 1090 -29.01 -17.72 -39.72
N PRO A 1091 -29.48 -18.08 -40.93
CA PRO A 1091 -28.93 -17.54 -42.17
C PRO A 1091 -29.27 -16.05 -42.25
N TRP A 1092 -28.25 -15.21 -42.08
CA TRP A 1092 -28.41 -13.76 -42.09
C TRP A 1092 -28.41 -13.24 -43.53
N THR A 1093 -29.36 -12.38 -43.86
CA THR A 1093 -29.32 -11.66 -45.13
C THR A 1093 -28.36 -10.48 -45.05
N THR A 1094 -27.84 -10.05 -46.20
CA THR A 1094 -26.98 -8.87 -46.32
C THR A 1094 -27.59 -7.63 -45.67
N ALA A 1095 -28.88 -7.36 -45.90
CA ALA A 1095 -29.59 -6.23 -45.30
C ALA A 1095 -29.70 -6.32 -43.77
N GLN A 1096 -29.87 -7.54 -43.23
CA GLN A 1096 -29.90 -7.76 -41.78
C GLN A 1096 -28.53 -7.57 -41.13
N CYS A 1097 -27.46 -7.91 -41.83
CA CYS A 1097 -26.11 -7.65 -41.38
C CYS A 1097 -25.77 -6.15 -41.44
N ASP A 1098 -26.17 -5.47 -42.51
CA ASP A 1098 -25.98 -4.01 -42.64
C ASP A 1098 -26.76 -3.24 -41.57
N ALA A 1099 -28.02 -3.61 -41.30
CA ALA A 1099 -28.81 -2.99 -40.23
C ALA A 1099 -28.18 -3.13 -38.83
N ARG A 1100 -27.32 -4.14 -38.63
CA ARG A 1100 -26.57 -4.38 -37.39
C ARG A 1100 -25.22 -3.67 -37.36
N GLY A 1101 -24.87 -2.95 -38.42
CA GLY A 1101 -23.66 -2.14 -38.52
C GLY A 1101 -22.37 -2.93 -38.70
N LEU A 1102 -22.45 -4.17 -39.21
CA LEU A 1102 -21.28 -5.03 -39.40
C LEU A 1102 -20.29 -4.38 -40.39
N PRO A 1103 -19.02 -4.19 -40.01
CA PRO A 1103 -18.00 -3.61 -40.88
C PRO A 1103 -17.71 -4.41 -42.16
N TYR A 1104 -17.71 -5.75 -42.09
CA TYR A 1104 -17.36 -6.62 -43.21
C TYR A 1104 -18.32 -7.81 -43.36
N LEU A 1105 -18.59 -8.20 -44.61
CA LEU A 1105 -19.36 -9.40 -44.97
C LEU A 1105 -18.59 -10.31 -45.90
N ILE A 1106 -18.67 -11.60 -45.64
CA ILE A 1106 -18.10 -12.65 -46.48
C ILE A 1106 -19.23 -13.39 -47.19
N PHE A 1107 -19.10 -13.57 -48.50
CA PHE A 1107 -20.07 -14.26 -49.33
C PHE A 1107 -19.52 -15.62 -49.76
N LEU A 1108 -20.23 -16.69 -49.37
CA LEU A 1108 -19.96 -18.07 -49.78
C LEU A 1108 -20.97 -18.50 -50.83
N SER A 1109 -20.48 -19.04 -51.94
CA SER A 1109 -21.29 -19.57 -53.04
C SER A 1109 -20.78 -20.93 -53.49
N ASP A 1110 -21.50 -21.60 -54.40
CA ASP A 1110 -21.07 -22.89 -54.97
C ASP A 1110 -19.65 -22.79 -55.57
N SER A 1111 -19.31 -21.66 -56.19
CA SER A 1111 -17.98 -21.37 -56.73
C SER A 1111 -16.90 -21.33 -55.63
N THR A 1112 -17.24 -20.92 -54.42
CA THR A 1112 -16.30 -20.95 -53.28
C THR A 1112 -15.90 -22.37 -52.92
N LEU A 1113 -16.81 -23.34 -53.01
CA LEU A 1113 -16.51 -24.76 -52.77
C LEU A 1113 -15.65 -25.36 -53.89
N GLU A 1114 -15.78 -24.86 -55.12
CA GLU A 1114 -15.05 -25.37 -56.29
C GLU A 1114 -13.66 -24.76 -56.44
N GLN A 1115 -13.53 -23.45 -56.16
CA GLN A 1115 -12.34 -22.67 -56.48
C GLN A 1115 -11.62 -22.12 -55.23
N GLY A 1116 -12.22 -22.24 -54.05
CA GLY A 1116 -11.66 -21.70 -52.81
C GLY A 1116 -11.71 -20.17 -52.71
N ILE A 1117 -12.48 -19.49 -53.56
CA ILE A 1117 -12.58 -18.03 -53.61
C ILE A 1117 -13.93 -17.57 -53.04
N CYS A 1118 -13.90 -16.65 -52.08
CA CYS A 1118 -15.08 -16.03 -51.50
C CYS A 1118 -15.09 -14.51 -51.72
N GLY A 1119 -16.29 -13.93 -51.63
CA GLY A 1119 -16.45 -12.49 -51.66
C GLY A 1119 -16.17 -11.86 -50.30
N LEU A 1120 -15.44 -10.76 -50.24
CA LEU A 1120 -15.30 -9.92 -49.05
C LEU A 1120 -15.79 -8.50 -49.39
N ARG A 1121 -16.81 -8.01 -48.68
CA ARG A 1121 -17.38 -6.68 -48.87
C ARG A 1121 -17.24 -5.85 -47.60
N SER A 1122 -16.74 -4.62 -47.72
CA SER A 1122 -16.85 -3.63 -46.65
C SER A 1122 -18.23 -2.98 -46.67
N ARG A 1123 -18.81 -2.70 -45.50
CA ARG A 1123 -20.05 -1.90 -45.37
C ARG A 1123 -19.96 -0.56 -46.10
N ASP A 1124 -18.78 0.06 -46.06
CA ASP A 1124 -18.58 1.43 -46.55
C ASP A 1124 -18.38 1.48 -48.08
N THR A 1125 -18.34 0.33 -48.75
CA THR A 1125 -18.15 0.21 -50.20
C THR A 1125 -19.20 -0.71 -50.82
N SER A 1126 -19.74 -0.35 -51.99
CA SER A 1126 -20.62 -1.25 -52.75
C SER A 1126 -19.86 -2.35 -53.52
N LEU A 1127 -18.52 -2.37 -53.45
CA LEU A 1127 -17.67 -3.30 -54.18
C LEU A 1127 -17.30 -4.51 -53.31
N GLN A 1128 -17.36 -5.70 -53.92
CA GLN A 1128 -16.97 -6.97 -53.32
C GLN A 1128 -15.61 -7.39 -53.89
N GLU A 1129 -14.62 -7.55 -53.02
CA GLU A 1129 -13.31 -8.11 -53.38
C GLU A 1129 -13.41 -9.64 -53.42
N GLN A 1130 -12.67 -10.28 -54.32
CA GLN A 1130 -12.56 -11.75 -54.38
C GLN A 1130 -11.28 -12.15 -53.63
N VAL A 1131 -11.42 -13.00 -52.61
CA VAL A 1131 -10.33 -13.40 -51.72
C VAL A 1131 -10.32 -14.92 -51.57
N HIS A 1132 -9.15 -15.53 -51.63
CA HIS A 1132 -9.04 -16.97 -51.36
C HIS A 1132 -9.31 -17.24 -49.88
N VAL A 1133 -10.06 -18.29 -49.56
CA VAL A 1133 -10.56 -18.59 -48.20
C VAL A 1133 -9.44 -18.63 -47.16
N SER A 1134 -8.24 -19.10 -47.52
CA SER A 1134 -7.05 -19.14 -46.63
C SER A 1134 -6.54 -17.76 -46.20
N ASP A 1135 -6.79 -16.72 -46.99
CA ASP A 1135 -6.16 -15.40 -46.82
C ASP A 1135 -7.10 -14.41 -46.13
N VAL A 1136 -8.38 -14.78 -45.98
CA VAL A 1136 -9.45 -13.94 -45.44
C VAL A 1136 -9.13 -13.47 -44.02
N VAL A 1137 -8.59 -14.35 -43.18
CA VAL A 1137 -8.24 -14.05 -41.78
C VAL A 1137 -7.15 -12.97 -41.72
N GLU A 1138 -6.09 -13.11 -42.51
CA GLU A 1138 -4.99 -12.14 -42.53
C GLU A 1138 -5.46 -10.79 -43.08
N ARG A 1139 -6.32 -10.82 -44.09
CA ARG A 1139 -6.89 -9.62 -44.71
C ARG A 1139 -7.77 -8.84 -43.72
N LEU A 1140 -8.67 -9.54 -43.00
CA LEU A 1140 -9.51 -8.93 -41.97
C LEU A 1140 -8.69 -8.37 -40.81
N LYS A 1141 -7.61 -9.04 -40.38
CA LYS A 1141 -6.70 -8.51 -39.35
C LYS A 1141 -6.07 -7.17 -39.78
N LYS A 1142 -5.65 -7.04 -41.04
CA LYS A 1142 -5.12 -5.77 -41.55
C LYS A 1142 -6.18 -4.66 -41.55
N PHE A 1143 -7.41 -5.01 -41.91
CA PHE A 1143 -8.52 -4.06 -42.00
C PHE A 1143 -9.13 -3.63 -40.65
N LEU A 1144 -8.97 -4.43 -39.60
CA LEU A 1144 -9.51 -4.13 -38.27
C LEU A 1144 -8.48 -3.45 -37.32
N VAL A 1145 -7.21 -3.38 -37.72
CA VAL A 1145 -6.11 -2.76 -36.94
C VAL A 1145 -5.79 -1.34 -37.40
N GLN A 1146 -6.14 -0.98 -38.64
CA GLN A 1146 -6.22 0.41 -39.12
C GLN A 1146 -7.53 1.04 -38.66
#